data_AF-D9WSF9-F1
#
_entry.id   AF-D9WSF9-F1
#
_cell.length_a   1.000
_cell.length_b   1.000
_cell.length_c   1.000
_cell.angle_alpha   90.00
_cell.angle_beta   90.00
_cell.angle_gamma   90.00
#
_symmetry.space_group_name_H-M   'P 1'
#
loop_
_entity.id
_entity.type
_entity.pdbx_description
1 polymer ?
#
loop_
_entity_poly.entity_id
_entity_poly.type
_entity_poly.pdbx_seq_one_letter_code
_entity_poly.pdbx_strand_id
1 'polypeptide(L)'
;MTLKLASSVGDDSLTFGADTVTVPANGEVKALVTVDPAKAEAGRHAGYITATGDDGAGGTVKVTTAVAYEKAEKLYDLNVTLLDREGKQSPGSALYTLQRLSDASQNQFGYVSGSDTFQLPPGTYSLATWIPVYDSGKHEIATSVVGDPQIELNGDTSLTLDARKAVEIKPQTKEKDVESQGPITSWHREVKGGSSFGLTYSMGRWKKHIYAAPTEKVTEGLFEFYSRWRLEKTKLTASVTSPERVTLNPEYAGTYTGWPVKIDGKRKVRLVAAGAGTPEDFEGLDVKGKAVLVGLAPDGWPDEAVINATKAGAAYVLVYRKTTLGLWITAVDSATIPVISVPGEEGDKLLSLLDGQSKGVTIELGGTANSPYLYDVLLPERDAIGEDLTYPLDSRTTHKVTARYHGSAKGHLGAEATHTFRPYQLFSVEQKSEVPHGTQRTEYYTADPDTRVWRTAMQDYDGGGRQWSPLRSYAPGTKETADWLSPVIRPTTAAEFGTSERKGDQLTVAIPEFSDSGPGHYGSAGAAKDGIDAVKTSLYADGTLVGEAQYGSGTFAVPAAKAAYRLTIDARRTAAWSAYSTRTTTQWDFASAHTAEATALPLLSLDYDLGVDLRGRAKAGHPFTFGLTPRQQEGAAAAKVRSLKAWVTYDDGATWKAVKLSRSGAAYRATVDHPRLGATNGFTGLRVQATDADGNRIDQTVIRAYGLK
;
A
#
# COMPACT_ATOMS: atom_id res chain seq x y z
N MET A 1 58.54 14.33 39.70
CA MET A 1 57.60 13.28 40.16
C MET A 1 57.67 12.11 39.19
N THR A 2 57.83 10.88 39.68
CA THR A 2 57.86 9.69 38.81
C THR A 2 56.51 9.00 38.84
N LEU A 3 55.93 8.78 37.65
CA LEU A 3 54.63 8.16 37.44
C LEU A 3 54.80 6.80 36.78
N LYS A 4 54.21 5.76 37.35
CA LYS A 4 54.08 4.44 36.72
C LYS A 4 52.91 4.43 35.75
N LEU A 5 53.17 3.97 34.53
CA LEU A 5 52.16 3.81 33.50
C LEU A 5 51.52 2.42 33.58
N ALA A 6 50.21 2.34 33.34
CA ALA A 6 49.49 1.09 33.20
C ALA A 6 48.32 1.27 32.22
N SER A 7 48.03 0.23 31.43
CA SER A 7 46.89 0.18 30.52
C SER A 7 45.78 -0.70 31.10
N SER A 8 44.54 -0.37 30.79
CA SER A 8 43.37 -1.23 31.01
C SER A 8 42.81 -1.84 29.72
N VAL A 9 43.45 -1.58 28.57
CA VAL A 9 43.14 -2.31 27.32
C VAL A 9 43.47 -3.79 27.57
N GLY A 10 42.50 -4.67 27.32
CA GLY A 10 42.49 -6.05 27.79
C GLY A 10 43.42 -7.03 27.05
N ASP A 11 44.35 -6.54 26.24
CA ASP A 11 45.32 -7.34 25.47
C ASP A 11 46.71 -6.67 25.43
N ASP A 12 47.71 -7.41 24.93
CA ASP A 12 49.12 -6.96 24.85
C ASP A 12 49.41 -6.12 23.58
N SER A 13 48.37 -5.61 22.92
CA SER A 13 48.49 -4.77 21.72
C SER A 13 49.04 -3.39 22.04
N LEU A 14 48.77 -2.86 23.25
CA LEU A 14 49.14 -1.53 23.67
C LEU A 14 50.33 -1.60 24.61
N THR A 15 51.44 -0.98 24.19
CA THR A 15 52.68 -0.94 24.95
C THR A 15 53.15 0.50 25.18
N PHE A 16 53.96 0.68 26.21
CA PHE A 16 54.59 1.96 26.54
C PHE A 16 56.06 1.94 26.15
N GLY A 17 56.58 3.08 25.68
CA GLY A 17 58.03 3.22 25.45
C GLY A 17 58.87 3.13 26.74
N ALA A 18 58.25 3.33 27.90
CA ALA A 18 58.82 3.10 29.22
C ALA A 18 57.70 2.86 30.26
N ASP A 19 57.95 2.02 31.26
CA ASP A 19 56.98 1.70 32.33
C ASP A 19 56.75 2.85 33.31
N THR A 20 57.66 3.83 33.33
CA THR A 20 57.58 5.01 34.18
C THR A 20 58.02 6.26 33.43
N VAL A 21 57.42 7.40 33.76
CA VAL A 21 57.83 8.72 33.26
C VAL A 21 58.10 9.66 34.43
N THR A 22 59.17 10.45 34.34
CA THR A 22 59.49 11.47 35.34
C THR A 22 59.10 12.84 34.81
N VAL A 23 58.12 13.46 35.47
CA VAL A 23 57.66 14.82 35.18
C VAL A 23 58.47 15.80 36.03
N PRO A 24 59.24 16.73 35.43
CA PRO A 24 59.90 17.79 36.19
C PRO A 24 58.87 18.77 36.76
N ALA A 25 59.22 19.45 37.85
CA ALA A 25 58.33 20.45 38.46
C ALA A 25 57.99 21.55 37.43
N ASN A 26 56.70 21.89 37.31
CA ASN A 26 56.18 22.85 36.33
C ASN A 26 56.52 22.53 34.86
N GLY A 27 56.84 21.27 34.53
CA GLY A 27 57.15 20.86 33.16
C GLY A 27 56.25 19.74 32.64
N GLU A 28 56.52 19.32 31.41
CA GLU A 28 55.81 18.24 30.73
C GLU A 28 56.77 17.12 30.31
N VAL A 29 56.23 15.92 30.15
CA VAL A 29 56.93 14.78 29.55
C VAL A 29 55.98 14.06 28.60
N LYS A 30 56.46 13.65 27.43
CA LYS A 30 55.68 12.84 26.49
C LYS A 30 55.91 11.36 26.78
N ALA A 31 54.83 10.61 26.99
CA ALA A 31 54.86 9.15 27.03
C ALA A 31 54.53 8.60 25.64
N LEU A 32 55.41 7.78 25.07
CA LEU A 32 55.12 7.07 23.81
C LEU A 32 54.19 5.88 24.11
N VAL A 33 53.07 5.83 23.40
CA VAL A 33 52.13 4.71 23.41
C VAL A 33 52.16 4.10 22.01
N THR A 34 52.38 2.80 21.92
CA THR A 34 52.42 2.06 20.64
C THR A 34 51.34 1.00 20.64
N VAL A 35 50.54 0.98 19.57
CA VAL A 35 49.60 -0.10 19.28
C VAL A 35 50.24 -0.99 18.22
N ASP A 36 50.34 -2.29 18.51
CA ASP A 36 50.72 -3.34 17.56
C ASP A 36 49.46 -4.08 17.08
N PRO A 37 48.94 -3.76 15.88
CA PRO A 37 47.73 -4.38 15.37
C PRO A 37 47.87 -5.89 15.14
N ALA A 38 49.09 -6.43 15.04
CA ALA A 38 49.29 -7.88 14.87
C ALA A 38 48.89 -8.67 16.13
N LYS A 39 48.90 -8.02 17.31
CA LYS A 39 48.55 -8.62 18.61
C LYS A 39 47.14 -8.31 19.09
N ALA A 40 46.45 -7.38 18.44
CA ALA A 40 45.06 -7.06 18.74
C ALA A 40 44.12 -8.05 18.04
N GLU A 41 43.00 -8.40 18.67
CA GLU A 41 41.88 -9.03 17.96
C GLU A 41 41.16 -8.02 17.07
N ALA A 42 40.43 -8.47 16.04
CA ALA A 42 39.63 -7.55 15.22
C ALA A 42 38.50 -6.91 16.07
N GLY A 43 38.14 -5.67 15.73
CA GLY A 43 37.11 -4.91 16.42
C GLY A 43 37.65 -3.80 17.31
N ARG A 44 36.77 -3.30 18.19
CA ARG A 44 37.03 -2.11 18.99
C ARG A 44 37.73 -2.44 20.30
N HIS A 45 38.85 -1.77 20.53
CA HIS A 45 39.61 -1.82 21.77
C HIS A 45 39.51 -0.48 22.46
N ALA A 46 38.99 -0.46 23.68
CA ALA A 46 38.82 0.77 24.44
C ALA A 46 39.21 0.54 25.90
N GLY A 47 39.82 1.55 26.49
CA GLY A 47 40.22 1.55 27.88
C GLY A 47 40.80 2.90 28.26
N TYR A 48 41.65 2.86 29.27
CA TYR A 48 42.35 4.03 29.77
C TYR A 48 43.77 3.67 30.17
N ILE A 49 44.67 4.62 29.97
CA ILE A 49 46.02 4.63 30.50
C ILE A 49 45.99 5.39 31.81
N THR A 50 46.57 4.80 32.86
CA THR A 50 46.79 5.48 34.14
C THR A 50 48.27 5.80 34.33
N ALA A 51 48.56 6.99 34.85
CA ALA A 51 49.87 7.38 35.32
C ALA A 51 49.77 7.66 36.83
N THR A 52 50.37 6.80 37.66
CA THR A 52 50.22 6.84 39.12
C THR A 52 51.56 6.99 39.82
N GLY A 53 51.66 7.88 40.80
CA GLY A 53 52.89 8.07 41.59
C GLY A 53 52.63 8.83 42.90
N ASP A 54 53.63 8.86 43.76
CA ASP A 54 53.62 9.60 45.03
C ASP A 54 53.83 11.11 44.76
N ASP A 55 53.08 11.98 45.44
CA ASP A 55 53.23 13.44 45.32
C ASP A 55 54.41 14.01 46.14
N GLY A 56 55.07 13.16 46.94
CA GLY A 56 56.18 13.53 47.81
C GLY A 56 55.76 14.19 49.13
N ALA A 57 54.46 14.36 49.35
CA ALA A 57 53.84 14.93 50.56
C ALA A 57 52.93 13.91 51.28
N GLY A 58 53.01 12.63 50.91
CA GLY A 58 52.22 11.54 51.49
C GLY A 58 50.88 11.28 50.78
N GLY A 59 50.64 11.92 49.63
CA GLY A 59 49.48 11.70 48.77
C GLY A 59 49.82 10.95 47.47
N THR A 60 48.80 10.58 46.70
CA THR A 60 48.96 9.87 45.42
C THR A 60 48.40 10.70 44.28
N VAL A 61 49.22 10.93 43.26
CA VAL A 61 48.75 11.49 41.98
C VAL A 61 48.34 10.35 41.06
N LYS A 62 47.14 10.46 40.48
CA LYS A 62 46.65 9.57 39.42
C LYS A 62 46.08 10.40 38.28
N VAL A 63 46.72 10.32 37.11
CA VAL A 63 46.19 10.86 35.85
C VAL A 63 45.62 9.70 35.05
N THR A 64 44.44 9.89 34.44
CA THR A 64 43.78 8.88 33.61
C THR A 64 43.48 9.47 32.24
N THR A 65 43.91 8.80 31.18
CA THR A 65 43.71 9.22 29.79
C THR A 65 43.00 8.10 29.05
N ALA A 66 41.85 8.39 28.45
CA ALA A 66 41.14 7.42 27.62
C ALA A 66 41.94 7.09 26.36
N VAL A 67 41.94 5.83 25.96
CA VAL A 67 42.51 5.35 24.71
C VAL A 67 41.51 4.42 24.05
N ALA A 68 41.32 4.59 22.75
CA ALA A 68 40.53 3.67 21.94
C ALA A 68 41.12 3.58 20.55
N TYR A 69 41.09 2.39 19.97
CA TYR A 69 41.42 2.14 18.58
C TYR A 69 40.55 1.00 18.04
N GLU A 70 40.50 0.84 16.72
CA GLU A 70 39.74 -0.21 16.06
C GLU A 70 40.64 -0.93 15.08
N LYS A 71 40.74 -2.25 15.22
CA LYS A 71 41.43 -3.10 14.24
C LYS A 71 40.41 -3.59 13.23
N ALA A 72 40.59 -3.20 11.96
CA ALA A 72 39.76 -3.69 10.86
C ALA A 72 39.82 -5.22 10.77
N GLU A 73 38.68 -5.83 10.44
CA GLU A 73 38.65 -7.25 10.06
C GLU A 73 39.47 -7.47 8.79
N LYS A 74 40.05 -8.67 8.64
CA LYS A 74 40.64 -9.08 7.37
C LYS A 74 39.53 -9.13 6.33
N LEU A 75 39.75 -8.52 5.16
CA LEU A 75 38.78 -8.54 4.07
C LEU A 75 39.15 -9.60 3.03
N TYR A 76 38.13 -10.14 2.38
CA TYR A 76 38.20 -11.05 1.23
C TYR A 76 37.38 -10.48 0.08
N ASP A 77 37.82 -10.78 -1.14
CA ASP A 77 37.10 -10.36 -2.35
C ASP A 77 35.99 -11.35 -2.69
N LEU A 78 34.74 -10.90 -2.69
CA LEU A 78 33.62 -11.61 -3.30
C LEU A 78 33.40 -11.04 -4.72
N ASN A 79 33.88 -11.77 -5.72
CA ASN A 79 33.79 -11.41 -7.12
C ASN A 79 32.48 -11.93 -7.73
N VAL A 80 31.56 -11.02 -8.07
CA VAL A 80 30.23 -11.36 -8.57
C VAL A 80 30.16 -11.08 -10.07
N THR A 81 29.71 -12.07 -10.86
CA THR A 81 29.44 -11.93 -12.30
C THR A 81 27.98 -12.24 -12.59
N LEU A 82 27.32 -11.39 -13.37
CA LEU A 82 25.91 -11.52 -13.75
C LEU A 82 25.79 -11.96 -15.20
N LEU A 83 25.17 -13.12 -15.44
CA LEU A 83 24.82 -13.57 -16.79
C LEU A 83 23.33 -13.38 -17.06
N ASP A 84 23.01 -12.76 -18.19
CA ASP A 84 21.65 -12.62 -18.70
C ASP A 84 21.08 -13.95 -19.21
N ARG A 85 19.84 -13.90 -19.72
CA ARG A 85 19.13 -15.10 -20.19
C ARG A 85 19.71 -15.66 -21.50
N GLU A 86 20.55 -14.90 -22.18
CA GLU A 86 21.31 -15.29 -23.37
C GLU A 86 22.69 -15.85 -22.99
N GLY A 87 23.05 -15.84 -21.70
CA GLY A 87 24.35 -16.29 -21.18
C GLY A 87 25.48 -15.29 -21.41
N LYS A 88 25.17 -14.05 -21.75
CA LYS A 88 26.13 -12.94 -21.88
C LYS A 88 26.17 -12.15 -20.58
N GLN A 89 27.20 -11.34 -20.40
CA GLN A 89 27.25 -10.44 -19.25
C GLN A 89 26.09 -9.45 -19.29
N SER A 90 25.36 -9.31 -18.18
CA SER A 90 24.19 -8.44 -18.09
C SER A 90 24.53 -7.01 -18.56
N PRO A 91 23.87 -6.47 -19.60
CA PRO A 91 24.22 -5.18 -20.20
C PRO A 91 23.68 -3.98 -19.40
N GLY A 92 22.77 -4.23 -18.44
CA GLY A 92 22.11 -3.21 -17.64
C GLY A 92 22.51 -3.24 -16.17
N SER A 93 22.18 -2.15 -15.46
CA SER A 93 22.31 -2.04 -14.01
C SER A 93 21.24 -2.90 -13.33
N ALA A 94 21.67 -4.04 -12.77
CA ALA A 94 20.83 -4.93 -11.98
C ALA A 94 20.79 -4.45 -10.53
N LEU A 95 19.60 -4.41 -9.91
CA LEU A 95 19.51 -4.18 -8.46
C LEU A 95 20.19 -5.33 -7.73
N TYR A 96 20.82 -5.04 -6.58
CA TYR A 96 21.29 -6.07 -5.66
C TYR A 96 20.93 -5.75 -4.22
N THR A 97 20.88 -6.80 -3.40
CA THR A 97 20.90 -6.72 -1.93
C THR A 97 21.98 -7.66 -1.40
N LEU A 98 22.84 -7.14 -0.52
CA LEU A 98 23.86 -7.89 0.20
C LEU A 98 23.63 -7.71 1.71
N GLN A 99 23.74 -8.79 2.45
CA GLN A 99 23.61 -8.81 3.90
C GLN A 99 24.68 -9.70 4.50
N ARG A 100 25.33 -9.25 5.59
CA ARG A 100 26.05 -10.15 6.52
C ARG A 100 25.03 -10.67 7.53
N LEU A 101 25.00 -11.97 7.79
CA LEU A 101 23.96 -12.56 8.64
C LEU A 101 24.20 -12.31 10.14
N SER A 102 25.47 -12.19 10.55
CA SER A 102 25.85 -11.99 11.96
C SER A 102 25.45 -10.63 12.54
N ASP A 103 25.41 -9.58 11.71
CA ASP A 103 25.18 -8.20 12.12
C ASP A 103 24.90 -7.30 10.91
N ALA A 104 24.48 -6.06 11.16
CA ALA A 104 24.09 -5.14 10.11
C ALA A 104 25.25 -4.36 9.45
N SER A 105 26.52 -4.66 9.77
CA SER A 105 27.68 -3.85 9.33
C SER A 105 27.90 -3.83 7.81
N GLN A 106 27.43 -4.85 7.09
CA GLN A 106 27.56 -5.00 5.64
C GLN A 106 26.21 -5.09 4.92
N ASN A 107 25.13 -4.61 5.55
CA ASN A 107 23.84 -4.55 4.90
C ASN A 107 23.84 -3.41 3.88
N GLN A 108 23.69 -3.75 2.60
CA GLN A 108 23.66 -2.78 1.52
C GLN A 108 22.76 -3.22 0.38
N PHE A 109 22.31 -2.24 -0.39
CA PHE A 109 21.61 -2.44 -1.66
C PHE A 109 22.09 -1.39 -2.65
N GLY A 110 21.99 -1.69 -3.93
CA GLY A 110 22.46 -0.78 -4.97
C GLY A 110 22.28 -1.39 -6.35
N TYR A 111 23.18 -1.02 -7.26
CA TYR A 111 23.18 -1.52 -8.64
C TYR A 111 24.54 -2.13 -9.00
N VAL A 112 24.52 -3.25 -9.71
CA VAL A 112 25.71 -3.89 -10.31
C VAL A 112 25.56 -3.86 -11.84
N SER A 113 26.62 -3.45 -12.54
CA SER A 113 26.66 -3.42 -14.00
C SER A 113 27.50 -4.59 -14.53
N GLY A 114 26.85 -5.74 -14.69
CA GLY A 114 27.46 -6.96 -15.25
C GLY A 114 28.41 -7.71 -14.31
N SER A 115 29.27 -7.04 -13.57
CA SER A 115 30.14 -7.64 -12.55
C SER A 115 30.57 -6.61 -11.50
N ASP A 116 30.85 -7.06 -10.27
CA ASP A 116 31.38 -6.22 -9.20
C ASP A 116 32.22 -7.04 -8.20
N THR A 117 33.07 -6.39 -7.43
CA THR A 117 33.87 -7.02 -6.37
C THR A 117 33.56 -6.37 -5.03
N PHE A 118 33.03 -7.16 -4.09
CA PHE A 118 32.77 -6.71 -2.73
C PHE A 118 33.92 -7.12 -1.82
N GLN A 119 34.55 -6.15 -1.15
CA GLN A 119 35.59 -6.42 -0.14
C GLN A 119 34.93 -6.56 1.23
N LEU A 120 34.82 -7.80 1.71
CA LEU A 120 33.98 -8.13 2.86
C LEU A 120 34.79 -8.88 3.92
N PRO A 121 34.53 -8.65 5.22
CA PRO A 121 35.05 -9.49 6.28
C PRO A 121 34.66 -10.97 6.14
N PRO A 122 35.32 -11.90 6.82
CA PRO A 122 34.82 -13.27 6.90
C PRO A 122 33.44 -13.33 7.56
N GLY A 123 32.59 -14.22 7.07
CA GLY A 123 31.27 -14.45 7.62
C GLY A 123 30.31 -15.10 6.63
N THR A 124 29.07 -15.28 7.06
CA THR A 124 27.98 -15.77 6.19
C THR A 124 27.22 -14.59 5.61
N TYR A 125 26.99 -14.62 4.29
CA TYR A 125 26.34 -13.55 3.55
C TYR A 125 25.12 -14.06 2.78
N SER A 126 24.16 -13.17 2.56
CA SER A 126 23.09 -13.35 1.58
C SER A 126 23.27 -12.33 0.46
N LEU A 127 23.19 -12.78 -0.79
CA LEU A 127 23.23 -11.90 -1.96
C LEU A 127 22.11 -12.28 -2.94
N ALA A 128 21.34 -11.30 -3.39
CA ALA A 128 20.42 -11.47 -4.51
C ALA A 128 20.46 -10.29 -5.47
N THR A 129 20.14 -10.56 -6.73
CA THR A 129 20.13 -9.59 -7.83
C THR A 129 18.88 -9.73 -8.69
N TRP A 130 18.43 -8.61 -9.26
CA TRP A 130 17.31 -8.55 -10.21
C TRP A 130 17.88 -8.18 -11.59
N ILE A 131 18.18 -9.21 -12.39
CA ILE A 131 18.77 -9.05 -13.71
C ILE A 131 17.66 -8.65 -14.71
N PRO A 132 17.72 -7.45 -15.30
CA PRO A 132 16.70 -6.97 -16.23
C PRO A 132 16.78 -7.69 -17.58
N VAL A 133 15.63 -7.88 -18.22
CA VAL A 133 15.49 -8.38 -19.60
C VAL A 133 14.91 -7.26 -20.44
N TYR A 134 15.61 -6.93 -21.52
CA TYR A 134 15.25 -5.81 -22.39
C TYR A 134 14.62 -6.28 -23.71
N ASP A 135 13.69 -5.48 -24.23
CA ASP A 135 13.23 -5.62 -25.61
C ASP A 135 14.20 -4.99 -26.62
N SER A 136 13.86 -5.03 -27.91
CA SER A 136 14.64 -4.41 -28.98
C SER A 136 14.77 -2.88 -28.86
N GLY A 137 13.88 -2.24 -28.10
CA GLY A 137 13.88 -0.82 -27.75
C GLY A 137 14.73 -0.47 -26.53
N LYS A 138 15.39 -1.47 -25.91
CA LYS A 138 16.07 -1.34 -24.62
C LYS A 138 15.12 -0.97 -23.47
N HIS A 139 13.83 -1.29 -23.58
CA HIS A 139 12.89 -1.18 -22.48
C HIS A 139 12.91 -2.46 -21.64
N GLU A 140 12.93 -2.34 -20.31
CA GLU A 140 12.89 -3.51 -19.44
C GLU A 140 11.48 -4.11 -19.42
N ILE A 141 11.33 -5.34 -19.91
CA ILE A 141 10.03 -6.02 -20.09
C ILE A 141 9.88 -7.28 -19.21
N ALA A 142 10.95 -7.73 -18.57
CA ALA A 142 10.96 -8.85 -17.65
C ALA A 142 12.18 -8.77 -16.71
N THR A 143 12.19 -9.57 -15.64
CA THR A 143 13.27 -9.57 -14.65
C THR A 143 13.53 -11.00 -14.15
N SER A 144 14.80 -11.37 -13.98
CA SER A 144 15.21 -12.63 -13.34
C SER A 144 15.84 -12.35 -11.97
N VAL A 145 15.26 -12.89 -10.91
CA VAL A 145 15.81 -12.84 -9.55
C VAL A 145 16.77 -14.00 -9.37
N VAL A 146 18.04 -13.71 -9.12
CA VAL A 146 19.09 -14.72 -8.96
C VAL A 146 19.94 -14.35 -7.75
N GLY A 147 20.19 -15.31 -6.88
CA GLY A 147 20.95 -15.07 -5.66
C GLY A 147 21.36 -16.36 -4.98
N ASP A 148 22.19 -16.19 -3.97
CA ASP A 148 22.54 -17.22 -3.01
C ASP A 148 22.18 -16.66 -1.62
N PRO A 149 21.22 -17.29 -0.92
CA PRO A 149 20.83 -16.80 0.38
C PRO A 149 21.95 -17.01 1.41
N GLN A 150 22.88 -17.96 1.24
CA GLN A 150 23.84 -18.33 2.28
C GLN A 150 25.23 -18.67 1.72
N ILE A 151 26.04 -17.64 1.53
CA ILE A 151 27.42 -17.69 1.07
C ILE A 151 28.36 -17.69 2.29
N GLU A 152 29.16 -18.74 2.48
CA GLU A 152 30.25 -18.73 3.46
C GLU A 152 31.51 -18.09 2.86
N LEU A 153 31.93 -16.93 3.39
CA LEU A 153 33.13 -16.23 2.95
C LEU A 153 34.26 -16.44 3.96
N ASN A 154 35.21 -17.31 3.65
CA ASN A 154 36.43 -17.57 4.45
C ASN A 154 37.74 -17.27 3.70
N GLY A 155 37.62 -16.82 2.45
CA GLY A 155 38.67 -16.56 1.48
C GLY A 155 38.10 -15.86 0.25
N ASP A 156 38.96 -15.42 -0.67
CA ASP A 156 38.51 -14.82 -1.94
C ASP A 156 37.64 -15.82 -2.69
N THR A 157 36.46 -15.36 -3.11
CA THR A 157 35.39 -16.22 -3.65
C THR A 157 34.82 -15.61 -4.91
N SER A 158 34.53 -16.43 -5.92
CA SER A 158 33.88 -16.01 -7.16
C SER A 158 32.50 -16.63 -7.28
N LEU A 159 31.49 -15.80 -7.53
CA LEU A 159 30.09 -16.19 -7.66
C LEU A 159 29.54 -15.74 -9.01
N THR A 160 29.01 -16.68 -9.79
CA THR A 160 28.30 -16.38 -11.04
C THR A 160 26.80 -16.53 -10.84
N LEU A 161 26.07 -15.43 -10.96
CA LEU A 161 24.60 -15.39 -10.91
C LEU A 161 24.06 -15.47 -12.33
N ASP A 162 23.50 -16.63 -12.69
CA ASP A 162 23.08 -16.96 -14.06
C ASP A 162 21.54 -16.95 -14.20
N ALA A 163 21.01 -15.97 -14.94
CA ALA A 163 19.59 -15.80 -15.17
C ALA A 163 18.94 -16.95 -15.95
N ARG A 164 19.71 -17.80 -16.65
CA ARG A 164 19.19 -18.97 -17.36
C ARG A 164 18.68 -20.05 -16.41
N LYS A 165 19.17 -20.06 -15.17
CA LYS A 165 18.69 -20.96 -14.12
C LYS A 165 17.32 -20.55 -13.56
N ALA A 166 16.89 -19.32 -13.82
CA ALA A 166 15.63 -18.80 -13.29
C ALA A 166 14.42 -19.36 -14.05
N VAL A 167 13.48 -19.92 -13.29
CA VAL A 167 12.19 -20.41 -13.77
C VAL A 167 11.13 -19.34 -13.58
N GLU A 168 10.14 -19.33 -14.46
CA GLU A 168 9.09 -18.30 -14.46
C GLU A 168 8.10 -18.52 -13.32
N ILE A 169 7.75 -17.45 -12.62
CA ILE A 169 6.71 -17.42 -11.60
C ILE A 169 5.34 -17.34 -12.28
N LYS A 170 4.49 -18.35 -12.08
CA LYS A 170 3.22 -18.53 -12.79
C LYS A 170 2.03 -18.60 -11.83
N PRO A 171 1.42 -17.45 -11.45
CA PRO A 171 0.09 -17.46 -10.86
C PRO A 171 -0.93 -17.95 -11.90
N GLN A 172 -1.63 -19.05 -11.61
CA GLN A 172 -2.63 -19.64 -12.49
C GLN A 172 -4.04 -19.31 -12.04
N THR A 173 -4.70 -18.42 -12.77
CA THR A 173 -6.10 -18.05 -12.55
C THR A 173 -7.05 -18.98 -13.29
N LYS A 174 -8.33 -18.99 -12.89
CA LYS A 174 -9.40 -19.65 -13.66
C LYS A 174 -9.64 -18.95 -15.00
N GLU A 175 -9.62 -17.62 -14.98
CA GLU A 175 -9.77 -16.77 -16.15
C GLU A 175 -8.49 -16.80 -17.00
N LYS A 176 -8.66 -16.73 -18.33
CA LYS A 176 -7.54 -16.81 -19.29
C LYS A 176 -7.11 -15.44 -19.81
N ASP A 177 -7.99 -14.45 -19.71
CA ASP A 177 -7.79 -13.08 -20.21
C ASP A 177 -7.30 -12.17 -19.08
N VAL A 178 -6.16 -12.53 -18.49
CA VAL A 178 -5.60 -11.88 -17.30
C VAL A 178 -4.28 -11.18 -17.62
N GLU A 179 -4.02 -10.05 -16.96
CA GLU A 179 -2.75 -9.33 -17.05
C GLU A 179 -2.32 -8.79 -15.67
N SER A 180 -1.01 -8.68 -15.47
CA SER A 180 -0.43 -8.09 -14.26
C SER A 180 -0.51 -6.56 -14.29
N GLN A 181 -0.84 -5.95 -13.15
CA GLN A 181 -0.87 -4.51 -12.95
C GLN A 181 0.40 -3.97 -12.28
N GLY A 182 1.45 -4.78 -12.20
CA GLY A 182 2.72 -4.44 -11.57
C GLY A 182 3.08 -5.47 -10.52
N PRO A 183 4.01 -6.40 -10.81
CA PRO A 183 4.46 -7.36 -9.83
C PRO A 183 5.37 -6.70 -8.79
N ILE A 184 5.37 -7.27 -7.58
CA ILE A 184 6.34 -6.95 -6.54
C ILE A 184 7.10 -8.23 -6.21
N THR A 185 8.40 -8.13 -5.97
CA THR A 185 9.19 -9.25 -5.41
C THR A 185 9.92 -8.79 -4.18
N SER A 186 10.20 -9.71 -3.26
CA SER A 186 10.94 -9.41 -2.05
C SER A 186 11.89 -10.55 -1.72
N TRP A 187 13.10 -10.20 -1.31
CA TRP A 187 14.11 -11.12 -0.78
C TRP A 187 14.40 -10.72 0.66
N HIS A 188 14.21 -11.62 1.62
CA HIS A 188 14.39 -11.32 3.03
C HIS A 188 15.12 -12.43 3.77
N ARG A 189 16.07 -12.04 4.62
CA ARG A 189 16.81 -12.92 5.53
C ARG A 189 16.84 -12.32 6.94
N GLU A 190 16.64 -13.18 7.93
CA GLU A 190 16.77 -12.83 9.35
C GLU A 190 17.41 -13.96 10.15
N VAL A 191 18.40 -13.63 10.98
CA VAL A 191 18.99 -14.58 11.95
C VAL A 191 18.79 -14.04 13.36
N LYS A 192 18.34 -14.89 14.29
CA LYS A 192 18.14 -14.51 15.69
C LYS A 192 19.45 -14.05 16.31
N GLY A 193 19.46 -12.84 16.87
CA GLY A 193 20.65 -12.23 17.46
C GLY A 193 21.65 -11.68 16.44
N GLY A 194 21.33 -11.78 15.15
CA GLY A 194 22.09 -11.20 14.05
C GLY A 194 21.30 -10.13 13.30
N SER A 195 21.47 -10.10 11.98
CA SER A 195 20.89 -9.11 11.07
C SER A 195 19.50 -9.53 10.57
N SER A 196 18.60 -8.55 10.39
CA SER A 196 17.32 -8.68 9.69
C SER A 196 17.29 -7.66 8.55
N PHE A 197 17.29 -8.14 7.30
CA PHE A 197 17.45 -7.28 6.14
C PHE A 197 16.85 -7.90 4.88
N GLY A 198 16.68 -7.07 3.85
CA GLY A 198 16.12 -7.52 2.59
C GLY A 198 15.82 -6.36 1.66
N LEU A 199 15.39 -6.70 0.45
CA LEU A 199 14.99 -5.73 -0.57
C LEU A 199 13.66 -6.14 -1.18
N THR A 200 12.73 -5.17 -1.24
CA THR A 200 11.46 -5.31 -1.95
C THR A 200 11.50 -4.43 -3.19
N TYR A 201 11.27 -5.03 -4.37
CA TYR A 201 11.26 -4.33 -5.64
C TYR A 201 9.86 -4.31 -6.25
N SER A 202 9.30 -3.11 -6.37
CA SER A 202 8.03 -2.85 -7.06
C SER A 202 8.31 -2.51 -8.53
N MET A 203 7.60 -3.19 -9.43
CA MET A 203 7.85 -3.11 -10.87
C MET A 203 6.62 -2.59 -11.61
N GLY A 204 6.85 -1.93 -12.75
CA GLY A 204 5.78 -1.43 -13.60
C GLY A 204 4.97 -2.56 -14.24
N ARG A 205 3.69 -2.28 -14.54
CA ARG A 205 2.74 -3.23 -15.16
C ARG A 205 3.22 -3.85 -16.48
N TRP A 206 4.14 -3.19 -17.17
CA TRP A 206 4.70 -3.65 -18.43
C TRP A 206 5.64 -4.85 -18.28
N LYS A 207 6.10 -5.17 -17.06
CA LYS A 207 6.87 -6.39 -16.79
C LYS A 207 5.94 -7.60 -16.73
N LYS A 208 5.82 -8.30 -17.86
CA LYS A 208 4.87 -9.42 -18.02
C LYS A 208 5.39 -10.73 -17.43
N HIS A 209 6.71 -10.91 -17.40
CA HIS A 209 7.34 -12.16 -16.96
C HIS A 209 8.35 -11.89 -15.85
N ILE A 210 8.21 -12.61 -14.74
CA ILE A 210 9.14 -12.56 -13.62
C ILE A 210 9.67 -13.98 -13.40
N TYR A 211 10.98 -14.09 -13.23
CA TYR A 211 11.66 -15.37 -13.02
C TYR A 211 12.39 -15.34 -11.70
N ALA A 212 12.55 -16.50 -11.05
CA ALA A 212 13.45 -16.66 -9.91
C ALA A 212 14.26 -17.96 -10.04
N ALA A 213 15.55 -17.89 -9.68
CA ALA A 213 16.42 -19.06 -9.65
C ALA A 213 16.17 -19.87 -8.38
N PRO A 214 16.04 -21.20 -8.48
CA PRO A 214 15.99 -22.07 -7.31
C PRO A 214 17.23 -21.89 -6.44
N THR A 215 17.06 -22.01 -5.12
CA THR A 215 18.16 -21.91 -4.16
C THR A 215 18.25 -23.18 -3.33
N GLU A 216 19.40 -23.41 -2.70
CA GLU A 216 19.47 -24.40 -1.64
C GLU A 216 18.67 -23.93 -0.42
N LYS A 217 18.28 -24.91 0.42
CA LYS A 217 17.64 -24.63 1.69
C LYS A 217 18.65 -24.05 2.67
N VAL A 218 18.32 -22.91 3.26
CA VAL A 218 19.16 -22.27 4.27
C VAL A 218 19.28 -23.14 5.52
N THR A 219 20.44 -23.09 6.17
CA THR A 219 20.71 -23.87 7.40
C THR A 219 20.65 -23.01 8.66
N GLU A 220 20.64 -21.68 8.52
CA GLU A 220 20.54 -20.75 9.64
C GLU A 220 19.51 -19.63 9.41
N GLY A 221 18.72 -19.35 10.45
CA GLY A 221 17.70 -18.29 10.42
C GLY A 221 16.54 -18.54 9.46
N LEU A 222 15.84 -17.46 9.15
CA LEU A 222 14.72 -17.40 8.22
C LEU A 222 15.21 -16.89 6.86
N PHE A 223 14.72 -17.53 5.80
CA PHE A 223 14.74 -17.00 4.44
C PHE A 223 13.33 -17.00 3.88
N GLU A 224 12.94 -15.88 3.28
CA GLU A 224 11.73 -15.82 2.50
C GLU A 224 11.96 -15.00 1.23
N PHE A 225 11.63 -15.61 0.10
CA PHE A 225 11.40 -14.90 -1.14
C PHE A 225 9.90 -14.88 -1.39
N TYR A 226 9.33 -13.75 -1.79
CA TYR A 226 7.94 -13.76 -2.26
C TYR A 226 7.79 -12.96 -3.54
N SER A 227 6.77 -13.34 -4.32
CA SER A 227 6.21 -12.50 -5.37
C SER A 227 4.80 -12.10 -5.01
N ARG A 228 4.42 -10.86 -5.28
CA ARG A 228 3.05 -10.37 -5.15
C ARG A 228 2.54 -9.91 -6.50
N TRP A 229 1.32 -10.32 -6.81
CA TRP A 229 0.68 -10.14 -8.09
C TRP A 229 -0.67 -9.50 -7.90
N ARG A 230 -0.88 -8.46 -8.71
CA ARG A 230 -2.18 -7.84 -8.88
C ARG A 230 -2.64 -8.14 -10.30
N LEU A 231 -3.59 -9.06 -10.44
CA LEU A 231 -4.03 -9.59 -11.73
C LEU A 231 -5.47 -9.16 -12.02
N GLU A 232 -5.65 -8.45 -13.13
CA GLU A 232 -6.94 -7.96 -13.60
C GLU A 232 -7.23 -8.49 -15.00
N LYS A 233 -8.48 -8.41 -15.45
CA LYS A 233 -8.82 -8.70 -16.83
C LYS A 233 -8.04 -7.77 -17.77
N THR A 234 -7.53 -8.30 -18.88
CA THR A 234 -6.79 -7.54 -19.89
C THR A 234 -7.50 -6.23 -20.27
N LYS A 235 -6.82 -5.09 -20.07
CA LYS A 235 -7.40 -3.74 -20.22
C LYS A 235 -7.59 -3.34 -21.67
N LEU A 236 -6.67 -3.72 -22.55
CA LEU A 236 -6.68 -3.34 -23.96
C LEU A 236 -6.10 -4.44 -24.84
N THR A 237 -6.77 -4.68 -25.96
CA THR A 237 -6.33 -5.55 -27.04
C THR A 237 -6.55 -4.83 -28.36
N ALA A 238 -5.64 -5.02 -29.31
CA ALA A 238 -5.77 -4.47 -30.64
C ALA A 238 -5.26 -5.48 -31.67
N SER A 239 -5.97 -5.58 -32.79
CA SER A 239 -5.53 -6.40 -33.93
C SER A 239 -6.03 -5.83 -35.24
N VAL A 240 -5.23 -5.94 -36.29
CA VAL A 240 -5.71 -5.75 -37.67
C VAL A 240 -6.53 -6.97 -38.06
N THR A 241 -7.69 -6.73 -38.66
CA THR A 241 -8.60 -7.79 -39.16
C THR A 241 -8.68 -7.83 -40.68
N SER A 242 -8.25 -6.75 -41.35
CA SER A 242 -8.18 -6.60 -42.80
C SER A 242 -7.11 -5.55 -43.13
N PRO A 243 -6.27 -5.75 -44.17
CA PRO A 243 -6.32 -6.83 -45.17
C PRO A 243 -5.77 -8.18 -44.68
N GLU A 244 -4.91 -8.16 -43.66
CA GLU A 244 -4.30 -9.33 -43.05
C GLU A 244 -4.44 -9.27 -41.54
N ARG A 245 -4.36 -10.42 -40.87
CA ARG A 245 -4.47 -10.48 -39.41
C ARG A 245 -3.12 -10.18 -38.79
N VAL A 246 -3.04 -9.09 -38.01
CA VAL A 246 -1.85 -8.71 -37.23
C VAL A 246 -2.29 -8.46 -35.79
N THR A 247 -1.68 -9.15 -34.83
CA THR A 247 -1.85 -8.85 -33.41
C THR A 247 -0.93 -7.71 -33.03
N LEU A 248 -1.43 -6.75 -32.25
CA LEU A 248 -0.68 -5.60 -31.77
C LEU A 248 -0.48 -5.70 -30.25
N ASN A 249 0.49 -4.98 -29.71
CA ASN A 249 0.79 -4.84 -28.29
C ASN A 249 0.48 -3.41 -27.81
N PRO A 250 -0.81 -3.05 -27.68
CA PRO A 250 -1.19 -1.68 -27.35
C PRO A 250 -1.06 -1.38 -25.85
N GLU A 251 -0.76 -0.12 -25.53
CA GLU A 251 -0.90 0.44 -24.18
C GLU A 251 -1.82 1.67 -24.22
N TYR A 252 -2.56 1.91 -23.14
CA TYR A 252 -3.21 3.21 -22.97
C TYR A 252 -2.18 4.26 -22.60
N ALA A 253 -2.23 5.41 -23.27
CA ALA A 253 -1.53 6.59 -22.79
C ALA A 253 -2.10 7.05 -21.44
N GLY A 254 -1.23 7.44 -20.51
CA GLY A 254 -1.65 8.11 -19.28
C GLY A 254 -2.20 9.52 -19.56
N THR A 255 -2.82 10.12 -18.54
CA THR A 255 -3.24 11.53 -18.57
C THR A 255 -2.69 12.27 -17.36
N TYR A 256 -2.16 13.48 -17.54
CA TYR A 256 -1.73 14.33 -16.43
C TYR A 256 -2.90 15.03 -15.74
N THR A 257 -3.95 15.35 -16.49
CA THR A 257 -5.21 15.93 -15.99
C THR A 257 -6.40 15.07 -16.44
N GLY A 258 -7.33 14.83 -15.52
CA GLY A 258 -8.44 13.92 -15.76
C GLY A 258 -7.99 12.47 -15.92
N TRP A 259 -8.77 11.69 -16.67
CA TRP A 259 -8.65 10.23 -16.73
C TRP A 259 -8.51 9.73 -18.17
N PRO A 260 -7.71 8.67 -18.42
CA PRO A 260 -7.66 8.06 -19.74
C PRO A 260 -9.05 7.53 -20.14
N VAL A 261 -9.46 7.82 -21.37
CA VAL A 261 -10.73 7.31 -21.90
C VAL A 261 -10.55 5.85 -22.31
N LYS A 262 -11.14 4.95 -21.53
CA LYS A 262 -11.04 3.50 -21.74
C LYS A 262 -12.16 2.99 -22.65
N ILE A 263 -11.84 1.98 -23.44
CA ILE A 263 -12.80 1.25 -24.28
C ILE A 263 -13.48 0.21 -23.39
N ASP A 264 -14.79 0.02 -23.58
CA ASP A 264 -15.53 -1.08 -22.97
C ASP A 264 -16.23 -1.93 -24.04
N GLY A 265 -15.86 -3.21 -24.08
CA GLY A 265 -16.26 -4.17 -25.11
C GLY A 265 -15.43 -4.06 -26.39
N LYS A 266 -15.93 -4.67 -27.46
CA LYS A 266 -15.25 -4.74 -28.77
C LYS A 266 -15.72 -3.66 -29.73
N ARG A 267 -14.82 -3.13 -30.54
CA ARG A 267 -15.07 -2.13 -31.58
C ARG A 267 -14.28 -2.49 -32.84
N LYS A 268 -14.93 -2.47 -33.99
CA LYS A 268 -14.26 -2.55 -35.29
C LYS A 268 -14.26 -1.16 -35.90
N VAL A 269 -13.09 -0.65 -36.22
CA VAL A 269 -12.93 0.71 -36.73
C VAL A 269 -11.97 0.73 -37.92
N ARG A 270 -12.21 1.65 -38.85
CA ARG A 270 -11.27 1.91 -39.94
C ARG A 270 -10.08 2.69 -39.37
N LEU A 271 -8.89 2.32 -39.82
CA LEU A 271 -7.66 3.04 -39.53
C LEU A 271 -7.32 3.96 -40.71
N VAL A 272 -6.87 5.17 -40.42
CA VAL A 272 -6.45 6.18 -41.40
C VAL A 272 -5.07 6.72 -41.00
N ALA A 273 -4.15 6.83 -41.95
CA ALA A 273 -2.86 7.47 -41.70
C ALA A 273 -3.06 8.99 -41.54
N ALA A 274 -2.47 9.57 -40.52
CA ALA A 274 -2.54 11.01 -40.24
C ALA A 274 -1.15 11.61 -39.98
N GLY A 275 -0.16 11.17 -40.76
CA GLY A 275 1.19 11.76 -40.79
C GLY A 275 1.86 11.87 -39.41
N ALA A 276 2.30 13.08 -39.09
CA ALA A 276 2.83 13.46 -37.77
C ALA A 276 1.75 14.01 -36.82
N GLY A 277 0.51 14.13 -37.30
CA GLY A 277 -0.63 14.65 -36.54
C GLY A 277 -0.68 16.18 -36.51
N THR A 278 -0.04 16.85 -37.48
CA THR A 278 -0.14 18.31 -37.61
C THR A 278 -1.53 18.70 -38.13
N PRO A 279 -1.97 19.96 -38.00
CA PRO A 279 -3.25 20.40 -38.56
C PRO A 279 -3.38 20.10 -40.06
N GLU A 280 -2.30 20.23 -40.81
CA GLU A 280 -2.24 20.00 -42.27
C GLU A 280 -2.47 18.53 -42.63
N ASP A 281 -2.00 17.59 -41.79
CA ASP A 281 -2.22 16.16 -41.99
C ASP A 281 -3.71 15.76 -41.97
N PHE A 282 -4.57 16.59 -41.36
CA PHE A 282 -6.02 16.35 -41.28
C PHE A 282 -6.82 17.08 -42.36
N GLU A 283 -6.19 17.94 -43.17
CA GLU A 283 -6.90 18.68 -44.22
C GLU A 283 -7.45 17.73 -45.30
N GLY A 284 -8.78 17.72 -45.49
CA GLY A 284 -9.45 16.85 -46.45
C GLY A 284 -9.49 15.37 -46.06
N LEU A 285 -8.99 14.99 -44.88
CA LEU A 285 -8.96 13.61 -44.41
C LEU A 285 -10.27 13.22 -43.71
N ASP A 286 -10.98 12.21 -44.23
CA ASP A 286 -12.18 11.70 -43.58
C ASP A 286 -11.82 10.80 -42.38
N VAL A 287 -11.74 11.39 -41.19
CA VAL A 287 -11.43 10.70 -39.93
C VAL A 287 -12.64 10.54 -39.00
N LYS A 288 -13.81 11.04 -39.39
CA LYS A 288 -14.98 11.10 -38.50
C LYS A 288 -15.40 9.70 -38.04
N GLY A 289 -15.32 9.44 -36.74
CA GLY A 289 -15.68 8.14 -36.16
C GLY A 289 -14.65 7.02 -36.40
N LYS A 290 -13.50 7.32 -36.98
CA LYS A 290 -12.42 6.37 -37.31
C LYS A 290 -11.28 6.43 -36.31
N ALA A 291 -10.39 5.45 -36.37
CA ALA A 291 -9.09 5.51 -35.70
C ALA A 291 -8.06 6.17 -36.63
N VAL A 292 -7.18 6.98 -36.07
CA VAL A 292 -6.05 7.57 -36.80
C VAL A 292 -4.73 6.99 -36.31
N LEU A 293 -3.79 6.76 -37.22
CA LEU A 293 -2.42 6.38 -36.92
C LEU A 293 -1.52 7.60 -37.08
N VAL A 294 -0.82 7.98 -36.01
CA VAL A 294 0.13 9.10 -35.99
C VAL A 294 1.53 8.59 -35.67
N GLY A 295 2.48 8.92 -36.54
CA GLY A 295 3.90 8.58 -36.36
C GLY A 295 4.72 9.79 -35.95
N LEU A 296 5.13 9.82 -34.68
CA LEU A 296 5.90 10.92 -34.09
C LEU A 296 7.40 10.72 -34.32
N ALA A 297 8.17 11.81 -34.22
CA ALA A 297 9.62 11.74 -34.15
C ALA A 297 10.08 10.99 -32.87
N PRO A 298 11.33 10.48 -32.81
CA PRO A 298 11.84 9.75 -31.64
C PRO A 298 11.72 10.48 -30.29
N ASP A 299 11.78 11.82 -30.31
CA ASP A 299 11.64 12.72 -29.16
C ASP A 299 10.25 13.40 -29.09
N GLY A 300 9.34 13.06 -30.01
CA GLY A 300 8.02 13.65 -30.12
C GLY A 300 7.06 13.25 -29.00
N TRP A 301 6.08 14.14 -28.77
CA TRP A 301 5.01 14.00 -27.79
C TRP A 301 3.62 13.99 -28.48
N PRO A 302 2.67 13.19 -27.98
CA PRO A 302 1.39 12.99 -28.67
C PRO A 302 0.35 14.11 -28.47
N ASP A 303 0.58 15.09 -27.60
CA ASP A 303 -0.41 16.10 -27.20
C ASP A 303 -1.05 16.85 -28.37
N GLU A 304 -0.24 17.50 -29.22
CA GLU A 304 -0.76 18.25 -30.38
C GLU A 304 -1.50 17.35 -31.37
N ALA A 305 -0.98 16.15 -31.62
CA ALA A 305 -1.61 15.17 -32.50
C ALA A 305 -2.98 14.72 -31.98
N VAL A 306 -3.12 14.50 -30.68
CA VAL A 306 -4.39 14.14 -30.04
C VAL A 306 -5.40 15.28 -30.11
N ILE A 307 -4.96 16.52 -29.88
CA ILE A 307 -5.81 17.72 -30.02
C ILE A 307 -6.33 17.85 -31.45
N ASN A 308 -5.45 17.74 -32.45
CA ASN A 308 -5.80 17.88 -33.86
C ASN A 308 -6.71 16.75 -34.34
N ALA A 309 -6.41 15.49 -33.99
CA ALA A 309 -7.25 14.34 -34.30
C ALA A 309 -8.66 14.47 -33.70
N THR A 310 -8.75 14.90 -32.45
CA THR A 310 -10.03 15.13 -31.77
C THR A 310 -10.83 16.22 -32.47
N LYS A 311 -10.20 17.35 -32.83
CA LYS A 311 -10.83 18.46 -33.56
C LYS A 311 -11.32 18.03 -34.95
N ALA A 312 -10.58 17.15 -35.62
CA ALA A 312 -10.96 16.58 -36.91
C ALA A 312 -12.08 15.52 -36.82
N GLY A 313 -12.45 15.09 -35.60
CA GLY A 313 -13.55 14.16 -35.35
C GLY A 313 -13.15 12.67 -35.30
N ALA A 314 -11.85 12.38 -35.14
CA ALA A 314 -11.39 11.02 -34.88
C ALA A 314 -12.02 10.46 -33.60
N ALA A 315 -12.30 9.16 -33.57
CA ALA A 315 -12.83 8.48 -32.39
C ALA A 315 -11.75 7.78 -31.56
N TYR A 316 -10.56 7.54 -32.13
CA TYR A 316 -9.43 6.88 -31.48
C TYR A 316 -8.12 7.41 -32.09
N VAL A 317 -7.07 7.51 -31.29
CA VAL A 317 -5.72 7.87 -31.76
C VAL A 317 -4.77 6.72 -31.41
N LEU A 318 -4.12 6.15 -32.41
CA LEU A 318 -2.98 5.26 -32.25
C LEU A 318 -1.71 6.05 -32.54
N VAL A 319 -0.79 6.06 -31.58
CA VAL A 319 0.48 6.77 -31.68
C VAL A 319 1.64 5.79 -31.63
N TYR A 320 2.71 6.08 -32.37
CA TYR A 320 3.99 5.37 -32.27
C TYR A 320 5.15 6.34 -32.50
N ARG A 321 6.34 5.95 -32.06
CA ARG A 321 7.58 6.67 -32.38
C ARG A 321 8.25 6.02 -33.59
N LYS A 322 8.46 6.82 -34.64
CA LYS A 322 9.20 6.40 -35.82
C LYS A 322 10.60 5.97 -35.41
N THR A 323 11.10 4.92 -36.06
CA THR A 323 12.47 4.39 -35.89
C THR A 323 12.85 3.96 -34.46
N THR A 324 11.91 3.96 -33.51
CA THR A 324 12.13 3.58 -32.11
C THR A 324 11.40 2.27 -31.86
N LEU A 325 12.16 1.20 -31.69
CA LEU A 325 11.59 -0.14 -31.51
C LEU A 325 11.08 -0.33 -30.07
N GLY A 326 10.22 -1.33 -29.88
CA GLY A 326 9.84 -1.81 -28.56
C GLY A 326 8.78 -0.96 -27.85
N LEU A 327 8.56 -1.27 -26.57
CA LEU A 327 7.50 -0.70 -25.76
C LEU A 327 7.64 0.82 -25.60
N TRP A 328 6.55 1.54 -25.84
CA TRP A 328 6.46 2.97 -25.58
C TRP A 328 5.31 3.30 -24.63
N ILE A 329 5.69 3.63 -23.40
CA ILE A 329 4.78 4.17 -22.37
C ILE A 329 4.79 5.70 -22.51
N THR A 330 3.62 6.29 -22.66
CA THR A 330 3.46 7.74 -22.83
C THR A 330 2.28 8.28 -22.05
N ALA A 331 2.21 9.59 -21.93
CA ALA A 331 1.06 10.32 -21.40
C ALA A 331 0.75 11.54 -22.27
N VAL A 332 -0.45 12.08 -22.10
CA VAL A 332 -0.91 13.38 -22.63
C VAL A 332 -1.46 14.23 -21.50
N ASP A 333 -1.61 15.53 -21.71
CA ASP A 333 -2.21 16.44 -20.73
C ASP A 333 -3.64 16.04 -20.38
N SER A 334 -4.48 15.79 -21.39
CA SER A 334 -5.84 15.29 -21.24
C SER A 334 -6.31 14.59 -22.51
N ALA A 335 -7.35 13.76 -22.40
CA ALA A 335 -7.94 13.10 -23.56
C ALA A 335 -9.46 13.00 -23.42
N THR A 336 -10.19 13.22 -24.52
CA THR A 336 -11.65 12.99 -24.61
C THR A 336 -12.01 11.79 -25.49
N ILE A 337 -11.01 11.21 -26.15
CA ILE A 337 -11.07 9.96 -26.92
C ILE A 337 -9.93 9.03 -26.48
N PRO A 338 -10.03 7.70 -26.69
CA PRO A 338 -8.96 6.78 -26.34
C PRO A 338 -7.67 7.07 -27.12
N VAL A 339 -6.56 7.19 -26.39
CA VAL A 339 -5.21 7.35 -26.92
C VAL A 339 -4.42 6.08 -26.62
N ILE A 340 -3.90 5.45 -27.67
CA ILE A 340 -3.30 4.13 -27.62
C ILE A 340 -1.88 4.24 -28.18
N SER A 341 -0.86 3.88 -27.41
CA SER A 341 0.49 3.70 -27.95
C SER A 341 0.68 2.27 -28.45
N VAL A 342 1.47 2.12 -29.51
CA VAL A 342 1.94 0.83 -30.02
C VAL A 342 3.46 0.89 -30.24
N PRO A 343 4.17 -0.25 -30.16
CA PRO A 343 5.58 -0.33 -30.51
C PRO A 343 5.88 0.23 -31.91
N GLY A 344 7.07 0.80 -32.10
CA GLY A 344 7.41 1.48 -33.36
C GLY A 344 7.35 0.57 -34.57
N GLU A 345 7.85 -0.67 -34.46
CA GLU A 345 7.78 -1.69 -35.51
C GLU A 345 6.35 -2.07 -35.89
N GLU A 346 5.42 -2.02 -34.92
CA GLU A 346 4.00 -2.25 -35.18
C GLU A 346 3.35 -1.04 -35.86
N GLY A 347 3.76 0.18 -35.48
CA GLY A 347 3.37 1.41 -36.15
C GLY A 347 3.81 1.45 -37.61
N ASP A 348 5.08 1.10 -37.90
CA ASP A 348 5.63 1.00 -39.26
C ASP A 348 4.90 -0.08 -40.08
N LYS A 349 4.56 -1.21 -39.45
CA LYS A 349 3.75 -2.26 -40.08
C LYS A 349 2.34 -1.77 -40.42
N LEU A 350 1.69 -1.04 -39.51
CA LEU A 350 0.37 -0.44 -39.75
C LEU A 350 0.41 0.59 -40.89
N LEU A 351 1.45 1.42 -40.94
CA LEU A 351 1.65 2.38 -42.03
C LEU A 351 1.81 1.66 -43.37
N SER A 352 2.66 0.63 -43.43
CA SER A 352 2.86 -0.19 -44.63
C SER A 352 1.56 -0.83 -45.14
N LEU A 353 0.68 -1.25 -44.23
CA LEU A 353 -0.64 -1.80 -44.59
C LEU A 353 -1.60 -0.73 -45.13
N LEU A 354 -1.50 0.51 -44.66
CA LEU A 354 -2.29 1.63 -45.14
C LEU A 354 -1.87 2.05 -46.55
N ASP A 355 -0.57 2.13 -46.82
CA ASP A 355 -0.01 2.50 -48.14
C ASP A 355 -0.39 1.49 -49.23
N GLY A 356 -0.50 0.21 -48.87
CA GLY A 356 -0.76 -0.88 -49.81
C GLY A 356 -2.24 -1.15 -50.15
N GLN A 357 -3.21 -0.44 -49.58
CA GLN A 357 -4.63 -0.87 -49.61
C GLN A 357 -5.64 0.24 -49.93
N SER A 358 -6.15 0.24 -51.16
CA SER A 358 -7.28 1.08 -51.58
C SER A 358 -8.60 0.79 -50.84
N LYS A 359 -8.74 -0.40 -50.24
CA LYS A 359 -9.92 -0.83 -49.45
C LYS A 359 -9.85 -0.45 -47.97
N GLY A 360 -8.75 0.15 -47.51
CA GLY A 360 -8.50 0.61 -46.14
C GLY A 360 -8.20 -0.51 -45.14
N VAL A 361 -7.54 -0.14 -44.03
CA VAL A 361 -7.19 -1.04 -42.92
C VAL A 361 -8.32 -1.04 -41.87
N THR A 362 -8.67 -2.20 -41.33
CA THR A 362 -9.68 -2.34 -40.27
C THR A 362 -9.04 -2.96 -39.04
N ILE A 363 -9.14 -2.28 -37.90
CA ILE A 363 -8.68 -2.77 -36.61
C ILE A 363 -9.85 -3.17 -35.71
N GLU A 364 -9.69 -4.25 -34.96
CA GLU A 364 -10.54 -4.60 -33.83
C GLU A 364 -9.84 -4.16 -32.55
N LEU A 365 -10.49 -3.27 -31.80
CA LEU A 365 -10.10 -2.84 -30.46
C LEU A 365 -11.00 -3.54 -29.45
N GLY A 366 -10.43 -4.19 -28.45
CA GLY A 366 -11.17 -4.74 -27.31
C GLY A 366 -10.68 -4.09 -26.04
N GLY A 367 -11.59 -3.56 -25.23
CA GLY A 367 -11.22 -2.94 -23.95
C GLY A 367 -12.06 -3.46 -22.78
N THR A 368 -11.43 -3.43 -21.61
CA THR A 368 -12.08 -3.65 -20.31
C THR A 368 -11.87 -2.40 -19.48
N ALA A 369 -12.88 -1.51 -19.45
CA ALA A 369 -12.77 -0.28 -18.67
C ALA A 369 -12.68 -0.56 -17.16
N ASN A 370 -13.46 -1.54 -16.70
CA ASN A 370 -13.56 -1.95 -15.30
C ASN A 370 -13.47 -3.48 -15.20
N SER A 371 -12.45 -3.97 -14.50
CA SER A 371 -12.22 -5.41 -14.35
C SER A 371 -13.32 -6.05 -13.48
N PRO A 372 -13.99 -7.13 -13.92
CA PRO A 372 -14.99 -7.83 -13.11
C PRO A 372 -14.38 -8.69 -12.00
N TYR A 373 -13.06 -8.88 -12.04
CA TYR A 373 -12.30 -9.62 -11.04
C TYR A 373 -10.93 -8.99 -10.75
N LEU A 374 -10.40 -9.28 -9.57
CA LEU A 374 -9.05 -8.95 -9.16
C LEU A 374 -8.47 -10.13 -8.38
N TYR A 375 -7.27 -10.59 -8.72
CA TYR A 375 -6.46 -11.41 -7.81
C TYR A 375 -5.36 -10.51 -7.24
N ASP A 376 -5.33 -10.33 -5.92
CA ASP A 376 -4.32 -9.56 -5.20
C ASP A 376 -3.66 -10.51 -4.21
N VAL A 377 -2.62 -11.20 -4.70
CA VAL A 377 -2.06 -12.40 -4.05
C VAL A 377 -0.56 -12.23 -3.81
N LEU A 378 -0.12 -12.58 -2.61
CA LEU A 378 1.27 -12.77 -2.24
C LEU A 378 1.58 -14.27 -2.23
N LEU A 379 2.67 -14.67 -2.87
CA LEU A 379 3.11 -16.05 -3.11
C LEU A 379 4.51 -16.23 -2.50
N PRO A 380 4.62 -16.74 -1.25
CA PRO A 380 5.89 -16.88 -0.55
C PRO A 380 6.55 -18.26 -0.76
N GLU A 381 7.86 -18.23 -0.94
CA GLU A 381 8.81 -19.34 -0.92
C GLU A 381 9.64 -19.26 0.37
N ARG A 382 9.54 -20.28 1.23
CA ARG A 382 10.11 -20.30 2.58
C ARG A 382 11.34 -21.21 2.63
N ASP A 383 12.39 -20.74 3.28
CA ASP A 383 13.69 -21.40 3.48
C ASP A 383 14.50 -21.72 2.20
N ALA A 384 13.86 -21.78 1.02
CA ALA A 384 14.46 -21.93 -0.30
C ALA A 384 13.51 -21.40 -1.37
N ILE A 385 14.02 -21.09 -2.56
CA ILE A 385 13.20 -20.93 -3.77
C ILE A 385 13.11 -22.28 -4.48
N GLY A 386 11.88 -22.78 -4.71
CA GLY A 386 11.65 -24.06 -5.39
C GLY A 386 11.94 -24.08 -6.90
N GLU A 387 12.04 -25.29 -7.47
CA GLU A 387 12.22 -25.52 -8.91
C GLU A 387 10.93 -25.34 -9.74
N ASP A 388 9.76 -25.42 -9.10
CA ASP A 388 8.45 -25.16 -9.72
C ASP A 388 7.77 -23.98 -9.04
N LEU A 389 7.68 -22.86 -9.76
CA LEU A 389 7.06 -21.63 -9.28
C LEU A 389 5.67 -21.43 -9.90
N THR A 390 4.90 -22.52 -10.03
CA THR A 390 3.52 -22.50 -10.50
C THR A 390 2.54 -22.49 -9.32
N TYR A 391 1.69 -21.47 -9.24
CA TYR A 391 0.76 -21.27 -8.13
C TYR A 391 -0.70 -21.27 -8.60
N PRO A 392 -1.44 -22.38 -8.42
CA PRO A 392 -2.87 -22.42 -8.66
C PRO A 392 -3.61 -21.43 -7.73
N LEU A 393 -4.34 -20.48 -8.30
CA LEU A 393 -5.18 -19.53 -7.56
C LEU A 393 -6.62 -20.05 -7.54
N ASP A 394 -6.88 -21.00 -6.64
CA ASP A 394 -8.17 -21.65 -6.46
C ASP A 394 -8.65 -21.56 -5.00
N SER A 395 -9.77 -22.21 -4.67
CA SER A 395 -10.34 -22.16 -3.32
C SER A 395 -9.46 -22.80 -2.24
N ARG A 396 -8.37 -23.50 -2.58
CA ARG A 396 -7.41 -24.05 -1.62
C ARG A 396 -6.32 -23.06 -1.23
N THR A 397 -6.09 -22.04 -2.06
CA THR A 397 -4.99 -21.07 -1.89
C THR A 397 -5.49 -19.64 -1.72
N THR A 398 -6.80 -19.40 -1.93
CA THR A 398 -7.37 -18.06 -1.90
C THR A 398 -8.63 -17.96 -1.03
N HIS A 399 -8.86 -16.74 -0.56
CA HIS A 399 -10.12 -16.26 -0.01
C HIS A 399 -10.83 -15.38 -1.03
N LYS A 400 -12.16 -15.57 -1.19
CA LYS A 400 -12.95 -14.85 -2.19
C LYS A 400 -13.83 -13.77 -1.56
N VAL A 401 -13.68 -12.55 -2.02
CA VAL A 401 -14.50 -11.39 -1.63
C VAL A 401 -15.41 -10.96 -2.76
N THR A 402 -16.68 -10.69 -2.47
CA THR A 402 -17.52 -9.87 -3.35
C THR A 402 -17.40 -8.43 -2.87
N ALA A 403 -16.58 -7.62 -3.55
CA ALA A 403 -16.35 -6.24 -3.18
C ALA A 403 -17.33 -5.33 -3.90
N ARG A 404 -18.01 -4.46 -3.15
CA ARG A 404 -18.98 -3.50 -3.63
C ARG A 404 -18.54 -2.10 -3.22
N TYR A 405 -18.28 -1.25 -4.20
CA TYR A 405 -17.79 0.11 -3.97
C TYR A 405 -18.94 1.09 -4.16
N HIS A 406 -19.48 1.60 -3.06
CA HIS A 406 -20.61 2.52 -3.09
C HIS A 406 -20.16 3.96 -3.43
N GLY A 407 -21.02 4.72 -4.11
CA GLY A 407 -20.79 6.15 -4.33
C GLY A 407 -21.98 6.85 -4.97
N SER A 408 -22.19 8.12 -4.61
CA SER A 408 -23.40 8.85 -4.97
C SER A 408 -23.45 9.33 -6.43
N ALA A 409 -22.29 9.66 -7.01
CA ALA A 409 -22.19 10.25 -8.34
C ALA A 409 -21.92 9.18 -9.42
N LYS A 410 -22.59 9.32 -10.57
CA LYS A 410 -22.36 8.43 -11.72
C LYS A 410 -21.00 8.75 -12.34
N GLY A 411 -20.17 7.72 -12.53
CA GLY A 411 -18.86 7.87 -13.19
C GLY A 411 -17.79 8.48 -12.29
N HIS A 412 -18.06 8.64 -10.99
CA HIS A 412 -17.06 9.08 -10.02
C HIS A 412 -16.02 7.97 -9.79
N LEU A 413 -14.75 8.36 -9.73
CA LEU A 413 -13.63 7.48 -9.49
C LEU A 413 -13.09 7.75 -8.08
N GLY A 414 -13.05 6.70 -7.27
CA GLY A 414 -12.23 6.68 -6.07
C GLY A 414 -10.93 5.93 -6.31
N ALA A 415 -10.28 5.60 -5.20
CA ALA A 415 -9.10 4.75 -5.19
C ALA A 415 -9.24 3.61 -4.19
N GLU A 416 -8.45 2.57 -4.38
CA GLU A 416 -8.28 1.51 -3.41
C GLU A 416 -6.83 1.01 -3.41
N ALA A 417 -6.40 0.42 -2.31
CA ALA A 417 -5.08 -0.19 -2.17
C ALA A 417 -5.16 -1.36 -1.19
N THR A 418 -4.37 -2.39 -1.46
CA THR A 418 -4.22 -3.57 -0.59
C THR A 418 -2.81 -3.61 -0.06
N HIS A 419 -2.64 -3.53 1.25
CA HIS A 419 -1.38 -3.74 1.93
C HIS A 419 -1.28 -5.18 2.43
N THR A 420 -0.13 -5.82 2.19
CA THR A 420 0.16 -7.16 2.70
C THR A 420 1.39 -7.14 3.59
N PHE A 421 1.34 -7.86 4.70
CA PHE A 421 2.43 -7.95 5.68
C PHE A 421 2.74 -9.41 5.99
N ARG A 422 4.01 -9.77 5.83
CA ARG A 422 4.62 -10.97 6.41
C ARG A 422 4.93 -10.73 7.90
N PRO A 423 5.26 -11.77 8.70
CA PRO A 423 5.47 -11.62 10.14
C PRO A 423 6.59 -10.62 10.49
N TYR A 424 7.65 -10.57 9.68
CA TYR A 424 8.81 -9.68 9.86
C TYR A 424 8.60 -8.27 9.29
N GLN A 425 7.54 -8.02 8.52
CA GLN A 425 7.34 -6.73 7.84
C GLN A 425 6.68 -5.70 8.75
N LEU A 426 7.35 -4.55 8.89
CA LEU A 426 6.87 -3.40 9.69
C LEU A 426 6.13 -2.34 8.85
N PHE A 427 6.34 -2.31 7.55
CA PHE A 427 5.66 -1.41 6.62
C PHE A 427 5.38 -2.13 5.29
N SER A 428 4.49 -1.55 4.48
CA SER A 428 4.07 -2.08 3.19
C SER A 428 4.22 -0.99 2.13
N VAL A 429 4.64 -1.38 0.91
CA VAL A 429 4.80 -0.49 -0.24
C VAL A 429 3.76 -0.88 -1.29
N GLU A 430 2.82 0.02 -1.58
CA GLU A 430 1.66 -0.29 -2.42
C GLU A 430 1.29 0.84 -3.36
N GLN A 431 0.76 0.47 -4.53
CA GLN A 431 0.21 1.41 -5.49
C GLN A 431 -1.31 1.52 -5.30
N LYS A 432 -1.80 2.78 -5.20
CA LYS A 432 -3.23 3.04 -5.28
C LYS A 432 -3.72 2.73 -6.69
N SER A 433 -4.88 2.09 -6.78
CA SER A 433 -5.56 1.75 -8.04
C SER A 433 -6.89 2.48 -8.14
N GLU A 434 -7.23 2.91 -9.35
CA GLU A 434 -8.54 3.49 -9.66
C GLU A 434 -9.67 2.48 -9.41
N VAL A 435 -10.75 2.93 -8.78
CA VAL A 435 -11.98 2.14 -8.68
C VAL A 435 -13.21 3.01 -8.95
N PRO A 436 -14.02 2.70 -9.98
CA PRO A 436 -15.28 3.41 -10.17
C PRO A 436 -16.27 3.02 -9.09
N HIS A 437 -16.88 4.01 -8.46
CA HIS A 437 -17.95 3.76 -7.51
C HIS A 437 -19.26 3.45 -8.23
N GLY A 438 -20.20 2.87 -7.47
CA GLY A 438 -21.42 2.32 -8.03
C GLY A 438 -21.19 0.99 -8.77
N THR A 439 -20.07 0.31 -8.49
CA THR A 439 -19.67 -0.95 -9.13
C THR A 439 -19.39 -2.04 -8.11
N GLN A 440 -19.24 -3.27 -8.60
CA GLN A 440 -18.82 -4.42 -7.81
C GLN A 440 -17.89 -5.29 -8.63
N ARG A 441 -16.98 -6.00 -7.96
CA ARG A 441 -16.11 -7.03 -8.57
C ARG A 441 -15.86 -8.18 -7.61
N THR A 442 -15.40 -9.31 -8.14
CA THR A 442 -14.91 -10.42 -7.31
C THR A 442 -13.43 -10.24 -7.05
N GLU A 443 -12.98 -10.37 -5.80
CA GLU A 443 -11.57 -10.24 -5.44
C GLU A 443 -11.07 -11.51 -4.77
N TYR A 444 -9.81 -11.84 -4.99
CA TYR A 444 -9.15 -13.01 -4.42
C TYR A 444 -7.89 -12.58 -3.69
N TYR A 445 -7.77 -12.97 -2.42
CA TYR A 445 -6.61 -12.71 -1.57
C TYR A 445 -5.94 -14.01 -1.17
N THR A 446 -4.62 -14.00 -0.98
CA THR A 446 -3.88 -15.17 -0.49
C THR A 446 -4.47 -15.66 0.83
N ALA A 447 -4.74 -16.95 0.91
CA ALA A 447 -5.10 -17.63 2.14
C ALA A 447 -3.86 -18.29 2.74
N ASP A 448 -3.16 -17.55 3.59
CA ASP A 448 -1.94 -17.99 4.27
C ASP A 448 -1.91 -17.35 5.67
N PRO A 449 -1.64 -18.12 6.75
CA PRO A 449 -1.73 -17.61 8.13
C PRO A 449 -0.71 -16.50 8.42
N ASP A 450 0.44 -16.52 7.75
CA ASP A 450 1.51 -15.53 7.90
C ASP A 450 1.31 -14.30 6.99
N THR A 451 0.29 -14.32 6.12
CA THR A 451 -0.06 -13.18 5.25
C THR A 451 -1.22 -12.41 5.86
N ARG A 452 -0.91 -11.25 6.44
CA ARG A 452 -1.92 -10.32 6.92
C ARG A 452 -2.24 -9.31 5.83
N VAL A 453 -3.52 -9.07 5.59
CA VAL A 453 -4.04 -8.19 4.54
C VAL A 453 -4.78 -7.01 5.18
N TRP A 454 -4.45 -5.80 4.77
CA TRP A 454 -5.05 -4.55 5.22
C TRP A 454 -5.45 -3.72 4.01
N ARG A 455 -6.74 -3.46 3.86
CA ARG A 455 -7.30 -2.89 2.64
C ARG A 455 -7.77 -1.47 2.85
N THR A 456 -7.74 -0.67 1.80
CA THR A 456 -8.31 0.67 1.79
C THR A 456 -9.24 0.88 0.63
N ALA A 457 -10.29 1.67 0.86
CA ALA A 457 -11.08 2.31 -0.18
C ALA A 457 -11.19 3.81 0.11
N MET A 458 -11.23 4.62 -0.93
CA MET A 458 -11.24 6.07 -0.85
C MET A 458 -12.43 6.62 -1.63
N GLN A 459 -13.16 7.56 -1.02
CA GLN A 459 -14.28 8.24 -1.68
C GLN A 459 -13.79 9.15 -2.82
N ASP A 460 -12.53 9.55 -2.80
CA ASP A 460 -11.91 10.35 -3.84
C ASP A 460 -10.51 9.80 -4.18
N TYR A 461 -10.11 9.86 -5.45
CA TYR A 461 -8.84 9.29 -5.91
C TYR A 461 -7.62 9.96 -5.27
N ASP A 462 -7.71 11.24 -4.91
CA ASP A 462 -6.61 11.98 -4.30
C ASP A 462 -6.44 11.63 -2.82
N GLY A 463 -7.27 10.73 -2.29
CA GLY A 463 -7.16 10.17 -0.95
C GLY A 463 -8.26 10.62 0.00
N GLY A 464 -9.19 11.45 -0.46
CA GLY A 464 -10.32 11.92 0.33
C GLY A 464 -11.24 10.79 0.77
N GLY A 465 -11.72 10.87 2.02
CA GLY A 465 -12.67 9.90 2.58
C GLY A 465 -12.14 8.46 2.64
N ARG A 466 -10.83 8.29 2.89
CA ARG A 466 -10.20 6.98 3.03
C ARG A 466 -10.79 6.21 4.22
N GLN A 467 -11.10 4.95 3.98
CA GLN A 467 -11.44 3.97 5.01
C GLN A 467 -10.52 2.75 4.90
N TRP A 468 -10.25 2.15 6.04
CA TRP A 468 -9.42 0.96 6.20
C TRP A 468 -10.28 -0.21 6.65
N SER A 469 -9.96 -1.42 6.19
CA SER A 469 -10.44 -2.65 6.82
C SER A 469 -9.64 -2.93 8.10
N PRO A 470 -10.06 -3.89 8.92
CA PRO A 470 -9.15 -4.50 9.88
C PRO A 470 -7.98 -5.22 9.19
N LEU A 471 -6.85 -5.38 9.90
CA LEU A 471 -5.72 -6.19 9.47
C LEU A 471 -6.01 -7.65 9.81
N ARG A 472 -6.02 -8.53 8.81
CA ARG A 472 -6.36 -9.95 9.05
C ARG A 472 -5.72 -10.90 8.05
N SER A 473 -5.50 -12.13 8.50
CA SER A 473 -5.19 -13.26 7.61
C SER A 473 -6.47 -13.97 7.19
N TYR A 474 -6.47 -14.63 6.04
CA TYR A 474 -7.63 -15.36 5.53
C TYR A 474 -7.40 -16.88 5.52
N ALA A 475 -8.47 -17.63 5.75
CA ALA A 475 -8.49 -19.08 5.61
C ALA A 475 -8.92 -19.49 4.18
N PRO A 476 -8.37 -20.60 3.65
CA PRO A 476 -8.65 -21.02 2.27
C PRO A 476 -10.13 -21.37 2.06
N GLY A 477 -10.67 -20.97 0.92
CA GLY A 477 -12.00 -21.35 0.46
C GLY A 477 -13.16 -20.62 1.13
N THR A 478 -12.84 -19.78 2.12
CA THR A 478 -13.79 -18.89 2.77
C THR A 478 -14.23 -17.76 1.83
N LYS A 479 -15.40 -17.20 2.09
CA LYS A 479 -16.02 -16.17 1.26
C LYS A 479 -16.65 -15.09 2.11
N GLU A 480 -16.64 -13.87 1.62
CA GLU A 480 -17.35 -12.76 2.25
C GLU A 480 -17.88 -11.75 1.22
N THR A 481 -18.68 -10.79 1.69
CA THR A 481 -19.03 -9.58 0.97
C THR A 481 -18.45 -8.39 1.73
N ALA A 482 -17.77 -7.49 1.01
CA ALA A 482 -17.24 -6.25 1.56
C ALA A 482 -17.97 -5.07 0.89
N ASP A 483 -18.83 -4.40 1.66
CA ASP A 483 -19.54 -3.20 1.23
C ASP A 483 -18.73 -1.97 1.62
N TRP A 484 -17.87 -1.51 0.71
CA TRP A 484 -17.03 -0.34 0.90
C TRP A 484 -17.81 0.95 0.70
N LEU A 485 -17.55 1.93 1.57
CA LEU A 485 -18.04 3.31 1.46
C LEU A 485 -19.57 3.40 1.44
N SER A 486 -20.23 2.37 1.99
CA SER A 486 -21.68 2.31 2.06
C SER A 486 -22.23 3.49 2.90
N PRO A 487 -23.37 4.10 2.51
CA PRO A 487 -23.91 5.27 3.20
C PRO A 487 -24.18 5.04 4.69
N VAL A 488 -24.41 6.12 5.45
CA VAL A 488 -24.36 6.17 6.93
C VAL A 488 -22.91 6.17 7.44
N ILE A 489 -22.11 7.11 6.97
CA ILE A 489 -20.73 7.30 7.40
C ILE A 489 -20.72 8.11 8.70
N ARG A 490 -20.19 7.57 9.80
CA ARG A 490 -20.37 8.13 11.16
C ARG A 490 -19.24 7.79 12.13
N PRO A 491 -19.18 8.49 13.29
CA PRO A 491 -18.37 8.06 14.42
C PRO A 491 -18.84 6.71 14.98
N THR A 492 -17.93 5.74 15.10
CA THR A 492 -18.22 4.42 15.69
C THR A 492 -16.92 3.80 16.21
N THR A 493 -16.97 2.95 17.23
CA THR A 493 -15.75 2.31 17.75
C THR A 493 -15.18 1.30 16.75
N ALA A 494 -13.85 1.26 16.62
CA ALA A 494 -13.12 0.31 15.77
C ALA A 494 -11.79 -0.06 16.45
N ALA A 495 -11.60 -1.35 16.76
CA ALA A 495 -10.46 -1.81 17.55
C ALA A 495 -9.09 -1.43 16.93
N GLU A 496 -8.98 -1.52 15.61
CA GLU A 496 -7.77 -1.22 14.83
C GLU A 496 -7.43 0.28 14.78
N PHE A 497 -8.40 1.15 15.06
CA PHE A 497 -8.13 2.57 15.22
C PHE A 497 -7.65 2.89 16.65
N GLY A 498 -8.12 2.12 17.63
CA GLY A 498 -7.76 2.24 19.04
C GLY A 498 -8.92 1.91 19.96
N THR A 499 -8.60 1.63 21.23
CA THR A 499 -9.59 1.38 22.28
C THR A 499 -9.80 2.67 23.08
N SER A 500 -11.04 3.11 23.23
CA SER A 500 -11.34 4.20 24.18
C SER A 500 -11.35 3.64 25.60
N GLU A 501 -10.56 4.20 26.49
CA GLU A 501 -10.24 3.59 27.79
C GLU A 501 -10.04 4.61 28.92
N ARG A 502 -10.08 4.10 30.15
CA ARG A 502 -9.69 4.79 31.37
C ARG A 502 -8.39 4.18 31.90
N LYS A 503 -7.41 5.03 32.23
CA LYS A 503 -6.21 4.65 33.00
C LYS A 503 -5.86 5.75 34.00
N GLY A 504 -5.83 5.40 35.28
CA GLY A 504 -5.72 6.37 36.36
C GLY A 504 -6.85 7.40 36.30
N ASP A 505 -6.46 8.67 36.23
CA ASP A 505 -7.38 9.82 36.10
C ASP A 505 -7.38 10.42 34.69
N GLN A 506 -6.99 9.61 33.70
CA GLN A 506 -7.05 9.96 32.29
C GLN A 506 -8.07 9.08 31.57
N LEU A 507 -8.92 9.73 30.78
CA LEU A 507 -9.85 9.08 29.86
C LEU A 507 -9.35 9.37 28.43
N THR A 508 -8.98 8.31 27.72
CA THR A 508 -8.54 8.38 26.32
C THR A 508 -9.68 7.94 25.42
N VAL A 509 -10.01 8.78 24.45
CA VAL A 509 -10.98 8.50 23.38
C VAL A 509 -10.20 8.20 22.11
N ALA A 510 -10.61 7.15 21.41
CA ALA A 510 -10.08 6.74 20.11
C ALA A 510 -11.24 6.23 19.25
N ILE A 511 -11.92 7.15 18.55
CA ILE A 511 -13.10 6.87 17.74
C ILE A 511 -12.89 7.46 16.34
N PRO A 512 -12.83 6.65 15.27
CA PRO A 512 -12.80 7.15 13.90
C PRO A 512 -14.12 7.84 13.56
N GLU A 513 -14.06 9.00 12.92
CA GLU A 513 -15.22 9.89 12.75
C GLU A 513 -16.06 9.60 11.50
N PHE A 514 -15.47 8.90 10.53
CA PHE A 514 -16.04 8.68 9.21
C PHE A 514 -15.95 7.21 8.78
N SER A 515 -16.60 6.33 9.54
CA SER A 515 -16.68 4.89 9.25
C SER A 515 -18.02 4.55 8.60
N ASP A 516 -18.03 3.72 7.55
CA ASP A 516 -19.23 3.34 6.79
C ASP A 516 -20.25 2.48 7.57
N SER A 517 -21.31 2.02 6.90
CA SER A 517 -22.40 1.25 7.54
C SER A 517 -21.95 -0.08 8.14
N GLY A 518 -20.88 -0.67 7.60
CA GLY A 518 -20.43 -2.02 7.92
C GLY A 518 -19.61 -2.10 9.22
N PRO A 519 -19.46 -3.31 9.77
CA PRO A 519 -18.58 -3.52 10.91
C PRO A 519 -17.11 -3.47 10.49
N GLY A 520 -16.26 -2.93 11.36
CA GLY A 520 -14.80 -3.05 11.28
C GLY A 520 -14.09 -2.08 10.35
N HIS A 521 -14.77 -1.49 9.35
CA HIS A 521 -14.18 -0.41 8.58
C HIS A 521 -13.99 0.84 9.45
N TYR A 522 -12.91 1.56 9.24
CA TYR A 522 -12.64 2.82 9.94
C TYR A 522 -12.03 3.87 9.02
N GLY A 523 -12.57 5.07 9.10
CA GLY A 523 -12.04 6.25 8.42
C GLY A 523 -11.96 7.41 9.39
N SER A 524 -10.84 8.11 9.37
CA SER A 524 -10.68 9.34 10.14
C SER A 524 -11.01 10.56 9.30
N ALA A 525 -11.22 11.70 9.94
CA ALA A 525 -11.13 12.99 9.26
C ALA A 525 -9.78 13.06 8.53
N GLY A 526 -9.77 13.59 7.31
CA GLY A 526 -8.52 13.96 6.66
C GLY A 526 -7.80 15.01 7.49
N ALA A 527 -6.47 15.15 7.33
CA ALA A 527 -5.79 16.33 7.85
C ALA A 527 -6.55 17.57 7.37
N ALA A 528 -6.89 18.50 8.26
CA ALA A 528 -7.73 19.67 7.99
C ALA A 528 -7.20 20.63 6.88
N LYS A 529 -6.19 20.22 6.11
CA LYS A 529 -5.53 20.93 5.02
C LYS A 529 -6.50 21.60 4.04
N ASP A 530 -7.67 21.01 3.79
CA ASP A 530 -8.63 21.52 2.81
C ASP A 530 -9.95 22.02 3.42
N GLY A 531 -10.10 21.99 4.75
CA GLY A 531 -11.32 22.45 5.46
C GLY A 531 -12.62 21.70 5.11
N ILE A 532 -12.53 20.58 4.39
CA ILE A 532 -13.69 19.79 3.95
C ILE A 532 -14.33 18.98 5.08
N ASP A 533 -13.53 18.58 6.07
CA ASP A 533 -13.97 17.86 7.26
C ASP A 533 -13.85 18.78 8.48
N ALA A 534 -14.87 18.78 9.32
CA ALA A 534 -14.86 19.47 10.61
C ALA A 534 -15.37 18.53 11.69
N VAL A 535 -14.58 18.33 12.74
CA VAL A 535 -14.89 17.47 13.87
C VAL A 535 -14.78 18.26 15.17
N LYS A 536 -15.74 18.03 16.07
CA LYS A 536 -15.68 18.49 17.45
C LYS A 536 -16.05 17.36 18.40
N THR A 537 -15.14 17.06 19.31
CA THR A 537 -15.36 16.14 20.43
C THR A 537 -15.49 16.93 21.72
N SER A 538 -16.51 16.66 22.53
CA SER A 538 -16.74 17.28 23.84
C SER A 538 -17.01 16.21 24.89
N LEU A 539 -16.31 16.26 26.01
CA LEU A 539 -16.49 15.36 27.14
C LEU A 539 -17.02 16.13 28.35
N TYR A 540 -18.10 15.64 28.94
CA TYR A 540 -18.68 16.17 30.18
C TYR A 540 -18.64 15.11 31.28
N ALA A 541 -18.43 15.52 32.52
CA ALA A 541 -18.58 14.72 33.73
C ALA A 541 -19.62 15.38 34.64
N ASP A 542 -20.66 14.64 35.01
CA ASP A 542 -21.80 15.09 35.82
C ASP A 542 -22.40 16.42 35.31
N GLY A 543 -22.47 16.56 33.98
CA GLY A 543 -22.99 17.74 33.29
C GLY A 543 -22.01 18.90 33.13
N THR A 544 -20.80 18.82 33.70
CA THR A 544 -19.76 19.84 33.58
C THR A 544 -18.79 19.50 32.46
N LEU A 545 -18.44 20.47 31.61
CA LEU A 545 -17.45 20.26 30.53
C LEU A 545 -16.06 19.98 31.12
N VAL A 546 -15.49 18.84 30.75
CA VAL A 546 -14.13 18.42 31.13
C VAL A 546 -13.10 18.86 30.10
N GLY A 547 -13.45 18.72 28.82
CA GLY A 547 -12.55 19.12 27.74
C GLY A 547 -13.14 18.91 26.35
N GLU A 548 -12.41 19.44 25.37
CA GLU A 548 -12.75 19.35 23.95
C GLU A 548 -11.54 18.91 23.12
N ALA A 549 -11.79 18.28 21.97
CA ALA A 549 -10.78 17.93 20.97
C ALA A 549 -11.30 18.18 19.55
N GLN A 550 -10.38 18.36 18.61
CA GLN A 550 -10.68 18.62 17.19
C GLN A 550 -10.82 17.35 16.34
N TYR A 551 -10.71 16.18 16.97
CA TYR A 551 -10.83 14.86 16.36
C TYR A 551 -11.56 13.94 17.34
N GLY A 552 -12.00 12.78 16.85
CA GLY A 552 -12.54 11.68 17.65
C GLY A 552 -11.46 10.94 18.46
N SER A 553 -10.23 11.46 18.49
CA SER A 553 -9.14 11.03 19.36
C SER A 553 -8.71 12.13 20.33
N GLY A 554 -8.47 11.78 21.61
CA GLY A 554 -7.93 12.71 22.60
C GLY A 554 -7.86 12.12 24.01
N THR A 555 -7.05 12.73 24.89
CA THR A 555 -6.92 12.32 26.29
C THR A 555 -7.35 13.45 27.21
N PHE A 556 -8.22 13.15 28.16
CA PHE A 556 -8.84 14.10 29.08
C PHE A 556 -8.52 13.75 30.53
N ALA A 557 -8.07 14.74 31.31
CA ALA A 557 -7.99 14.58 32.76
C ALA A 557 -9.41 14.60 33.34
N VAL A 558 -9.76 13.59 34.13
CA VAL A 558 -11.11 13.38 34.67
C VAL A 558 -11.07 13.12 36.18
N PRO A 559 -12.17 13.36 36.93
CA PRO A 559 -12.20 13.06 38.35
C PRO A 559 -11.92 11.57 38.66
N ALA A 560 -11.23 11.30 39.78
CA ALA A 560 -11.00 9.93 40.27
C ALA A 560 -12.30 9.25 40.72
N ALA A 561 -13.20 10.01 41.33
CA ALA A 561 -14.51 9.52 41.77
C ALA A 561 -15.35 9.01 40.58
N LYS A 562 -16.28 8.10 40.86
CA LYS A 562 -17.24 7.63 39.87
C LYS A 562 -18.12 8.81 39.43
N ALA A 563 -18.18 9.06 38.13
CA ALA A 563 -18.99 10.12 37.53
C ALA A 563 -19.81 9.58 36.33
N ALA A 564 -20.89 10.29 36.00
CA ALA A 564 -21.62 10.09 34.76
C ALA A 564 -20.97 10.93 33.65
N TYR A 565 -20.51 10.27 32.60
CA TYR A 565 -19.88 10.91 31.46
C TYR A 565 -20.83 11.02 30.29
N ARG A 566 -20.74 12.16 29.59
CA ARG A 566 -21.32 12.37 28.27
C ARG A 566 -20.22 12.73 27.30
N LEU A 567 -19.99 11.88 26.31
CA LEU A 567 -19.08 12.12 25.20
C LEU A 567 -19.90 12.42 23.95
N THR A 568 -19.64 13.54 23.29
CA THR A 568 -20.29 13.89 22.02
C THR A 568 -19.24 14.09 20.93
N ILE A 569 -19.45 13.50 19.76
CA ILE A 569 -18.68 13.78 18.54
C ILE A 569 -19.65 14.33 17.49
N ASP A 570 -19.43 15.58 17.10
CA ASP A 570 -20.04 16.22 15.94
C ASP A 570 -19.06 16.16 14.77
N ALA A 571 -19.45 15.54 13.65
CA ALA A 571 -18.64 15.46 12.45
C ALA A 571 -19.40 15.99 11.23
N ARG A 572 -18.73 16.78 10.40
CA ARG A 572 -19.27 17.37 9.17
C ARG A 572 -18.31 17.13 8.01
N ARG A 573 -18.87 16.81 6.84
CA ARG A 573 -18.13 16.74 5.57
C ARG A 573 -18.83 17.55 4.49
N THR A 574 -18.08 18.43 3.82
CA THR A 574 -18.59 19.31 2.74
C THR A 574 -17.91 19.08 1.40
N ALA A 575 -17.29 17.92 1.21
CA ALA A 575 -16.66 17.57 -0.06
C ALA A 575 -17.70 17.31 -1.17
N ALA A 576 -17.44 17.79 -2.39
CA ALA A 576 -18.33 17.61 -3.54
C ALA A 576 -18.56 16.13 -3.91
N TRP A 577 -17.57 15.28 -3.65
CA TRP A 577 -17.65 13.83 -3.85
C TRP A 577 -18.48 13.09 -2.78
N SER A 578 -18.91 13.77 -1.69
CA SER A 578 -19.67 13.16 -0.59
C SER A 578 -21.10 13.70 -0.49
N ALA A 579 -22.08 12.98 -1.06
CA ALA A 579 -23.49 13.38 -0.95
C ALA A 579 -24.18 12.88 0.34
N TYR A 580 -23.58 11.91 1.03
CA TYR A 580 -24.18 11.25 2.20
C TYR A 580 -23.48 11.65 3.49
N SER A 581 -24.21 11.56 4.61
CA SER A 581 -23.70 11.77 5.97
C SER A 581 -22.98 13.11 6.14
N THR A 582 -23.54 14.16 5.53
CA THR A 582 -22.94 15.50 5.48
C THR A 582 -22.77 16.12 6.86
N ARG A 583 -23.59 15.68 7.84
CA ARG A 583 -23.47 16.01 9.25
C ARG A 583 -23.89 14.82 10.10
N THR A 584 -23.10 14.51 11.12
CA THR A 584 -23.42 13.52 12.15
C THR A 584 -23.21 14.11 13.54
N THR A 585 -23.98 13.60 14.49
CA THR A 585 -23.80 13.85 15.92
C THR A 585 -23.97 12.50 16.61
N THR A 586 -22.92 12.01 17.28
CA THR A 586 -22.97 10.78 18.07
C THR A 586 -22.66 11.11 19.52
N GLN A 587 -23.61 10.80 20.41
CA GLN A 587 -23.46 10.96 21.84
C GLN A 587 -23.41 9.60 22.52
N TRP A 588 -22.49 9.45 23.46
CA TRP A 588 -22.43 8.35 24.41
C TRP A 588 -22.65 8.87 25.82
N ASP A 589 -23.54 8.20 26.57
CA ASP A 589 -23.69 8.40 28.01
C ASP A 589 -23.24 7.11 28.71
N PHE A 590 -22.30 7.19 29.66
CA PHE A 590 -21.75 6.04 30.38
C PHE A 590 -21.25 6.44 31.78
N ALA A 591 -20.94 5.48 32.64
CA ALA A 591 -20.30 5.73 33.93
C ALA A 591 -18.88 5.16 33.97
N SER A 592 -17.95 5.88 34.59
CA SER A 592 -16.57 5.42 34.82
C SER A 592 -16.06 5.94 36.15
N ALA A 593 -15.08 5.26 36.74
CA ALA A 593 -14.32 5.69 37.91
C ALA A 593 -12.83 5.49 37.64
N HIS A 594 -11.96 5.89 38.58
CA HIS A 594 -10.53 5.59 38.55
C HIS A 594 -10.25 4.09 38.34
N THR A 595 -9.25 3.78 37.52
CA THR A 595 -8.76 2.42 37.28
C THR A 595 -7.23 2.41 37.37
N ALA A 596 -6.64 1.41 38.02
CA ALA A 596 -5.18 1.28 38.07
C ALA A 596 -4.60 0.94 36.68
N GLU A 597 -5.27 0.01 35.99
CA GLU A 597 -4.92 -0.44 34.65
C GLU A 597 -5.82 0.19 33.58
N ALA A 598 -5.33 0.17 32.34
CA ALA A 598 -6.11 0.54 31.17
C ALA A 598 -7.37 -0.34 31.06
N THR A 599 -8.53 0.29 31.12
CA THR A 599 -9.84 -0.38 31.11
C THR A 599 -10.73 0.23 30.03
N ALA A 600 -11.19 -0.59 29.09
CA ALA A 600 -12.07 -0.17 28.01
C ALA A 600 -13.37 0.47 28.54
N LEU A 601 -13.76 1.59 27.94
CA LEU A 601 -15.02 2.27 28.24
C LEU A 601 -16.22 1.48 27.67
N PRO A 602 -17.38 1.47 28.35
CA PRO A 602 -18.57 0.74 27.90
C PRO A 602 -19.34 1.51 26.81
N LEU A 603 -18.67 1.79 25.70
CA LEU A 603 -19.23 2.55 24.58
C LEU A 603 -20.01 1.62 23.64
N LEU A 604 -21.30 1.91 23.46
CA LEU A 604 -22.12 1.27 22.44
C LEU A 604 -21.77 1.78 21.04
N SER A 605 -21.90 0.94 20.03
CA SER A 605 -21.86 1.28 18.61
C SER A 605 -23.07 0.69 17.89
N LEU A 606 -23.37 1.18 16.70
CA LEU A 606 -24.51 0.75 15.89
C LEU A 606 -24.00 0.40 14.50
N ASP A 607 -24.27 -0.80 13.99
CA ASP A 607 -24.03 -1.19 12.60
C ASP A 607 -25.34 -1.18 11.80
N TYR A 608 -25.25 -0.86 10.50
CA TYR A 608 -26.41 -0.65 9.64
C TYR A 608 -26.34 -1.58 8.42
N ASP A 609 -27.37 -2.40 8.22
CA ASP A 609 -27.53 -3.22 7.01
C ASP A 609 -28.66 -2.62 6.17
N LEU A 610 -28.33 -1.66 5.31
CA LEU A 610 -29.32 -0.81 4.64
C LEU A 610 -30.04 -1.51 3.48
N GLY A 611 -29.36 -2.36 2.71
CA GLY A 611 -29.94 -2.93 1.48
C GLY A 611 -30.23 -1.88 0.38
N VAL A 612 -29.46 -0.80 0.33
CA VAL A 612 -29.52 0.23 -0.73
C VAL A 612 -28.85 -0.26 -2.03
N ASP A 613 -29.11 0.43 -3.15
CA ASP A 613 -28.32 0.19 -4.36
C ASP A 613 -26.86 0.67 -4.21
N LEU A 614 -25.97 0.29 -5.14
CA LEU A 614 -24.56 0.69 -5.12
C LEU A 614 -24.35 2.21 -5.22
N ARG A 615 -25.40 2.97 -5.52
CA ARG A 615 -25.37 4.44 -5.46
C ARG A 615 -25.89 4.99 -4.14
N GLY A 616 -26.16 4.14 -3.16
CA GLY A 616 -26.64 4.51 -1.85
C GLY A 616 -28.12 4.92 -1.82
N ARG A 617 -28.98 4.37 -2.70
CA ARG A 617 -30.38 4.81 -2.82
C ARG A 617 -31.41 3.69 -2.60
N ALA A 618 -32.48 4.04 -1.90
CA ALA A 618 -33.71 3.26 -1.76
C ALA A 618 -34.83 3.80 -2.67
N LYS A 619 -35.86 2.99 -2.96
CA LYS A 619 -37.01 3.45 -3.76
C LYS A 619 -37.91 4.37 -2.93
N ALA A 620 -38.28 5.52 -3.48
CA ALA A 620 -39.30 6.39 -2.89
C ALA A 620 -40.71 5.81 -3.06
N GLY A 621 -41.66 6.20 -2.21
CA GLY A 621 -43.07 5.79 -2.32
C GLY A 621 -43.37 4.33 -1.97
N HIS A 622 -42.39 3.59 -1.44
CA HIS A 622 -42.50 2.16 -1.10
C HIS A 622 -42.05 1.88 0.34
N PRO A 623 -42.56 0.80 0.96
CA PRO A 623 -41.98 0.27 2.19
C PRO A 623 -40.52 -0.13 1.97
N PHE A 624 -39.69 0.15 2.98
CA PHE A 624 -38.27 -0.16 2.98
C PHE A 624 -37.87 -0.71 4.35
N THR A 625 -37.00 -1.72 4.35
CA THR A 625 -36.53 -2.36 5.59
C THR A 625 -35.03 -2.48 5.62
N PHE A 626 -34.44 -2.20 6.78
CA PHE A 626 -33.00 -2.32 7.01
C PHE A 626 -32.69 -2.89 8.40
N GLY A 627 -31.50 -3.45 8.55
CA GLY A 627 -30.99 -3.98 9.82
C GLY A 627 -30.28 -2.92 10.66
N LEU A 628 -30.44 -3.02 11.98
CA LEU A 628 -29.74 -2.24 12.99
C LEU A 628 -29.18 -3.20 14.04
N THR A 629 -27.87 -3.19 14.22
CA THR A 629 -27.19 -4.08 15.17
C THR A 629 -26.39 -3.25 16.16
N PRO A 630 -26.86 -3.12 17.42
CA PRO A 630 -26.06 -2.50 18.46
C PRO A 630 -24.97 -3.46 18.94
N ARG A 631 -23.77 -2.94 19.18
CA ARG A 631 -22.60 -3.69 19.66
C ARG A 631 -21.86 -2.90 20.74
N GLN A 632 -21.08 -3.58 21.56
CA GLN A 632 -20.18 -2.92 22.51
C GLN A 632 -18.81 -2.69 21.86
N GLN A 633 -18.05 -1.72 22.36
CA GLN A 633 -16.62 -1.62 22.08
C GLN A 633 -15.92 -2.93 22.46
N GLU A 634 -14.96 -3.35 21.65
CA GLU A 634 -14.10 -4.48 21.98
C GLU A 634 -13.33 -4.22 23.29
N GLY A 635 -13.14 -5.26 24.10
CA GLY A 635 -12.52 -5.16 25.43
C GLY A 635 -13.44 -4.62 26.53
N ALA A 636 -14.59 -4.01 26.21
CA ALA A 636 -15.55 -3.56 27.22
C ALA A 636 -16.35 -4.72 27.83
N ALA A 637 -16.86 -4.51 29.05
CA ALA A 637 -17.73 -5.49 29.70
C ALA A 637 -19.01 -5.73 28.88
N ALA A 638 -19.37 -7.01 28.72
CA ALA A 638 -20.54 -7.37 27.93
C ALA A 638 -21.85 -7.00 28.65
N ALA A 639 -22.64 -6.11 28.04
CA ALA A 639 -23.98 -5.76 28.53
C ALA A 639 -25.04 -5.94 27.43
N LYS A 640 -26.19 -6.54 27.79
CA LYS A 640 -27.29 -6.79 26.85
C LYS A 640 -28.04 -5.50 26.53
N VAL A 641 -28.29 -5.25 25.25
CA VAL A 641 -29.12 -4.11 24.80
C VAL A 641 -30.59 -4.35 25.16
N ARG A 642 -31.14 -3.45 25.99
CA ARG A 642 -32.51 -3.52 26.51
C ARG A 642 -33.50 -2.73 25.67
N SER A 643 -33.09 -1.61 25.09
CA SER A 643 -33.98 -0.79 24.27
C SER A 643 -33.26 -0.23 23.04
N LEU A 644 -33.99 -0.14 21.93
CA LEU A 644 -33.57 0.54 20.71
C LEU A 644 -34.76 1.32 20.16
N LYS A 645 -34.53 2.58 19.79
CA LYS A 645 -35.51 3.46 19.15
C LYS A 645 -34.87 4.08 17.92
N ALA A 646 -35.66 4.27 16.87
CA ALA A 646 -35.17 4.86 15.63
C ALA A 646 -36.18 5.85 15.06
N TRP A 647 -35.67 6.85 14.36
CA TRP A 647 -36.44 7.87 13.65
C TRP A 647 -35.83 8.14 12.28
N VAL A 648 -36.67 8.59 11.37
CA VAL A 648 -36.30 9.05 10.02
C VAL A 648 -36.72 10.49 9.81
N THR A 649 -35.95 11.21 9.00
CA THR A 649 -36.27 12.56 8.50
C THR A 649 -36.12 12.59 6.97
N TYR A 650 -36.89 13.46 6.31
CA TYR A 650 -36.84 13.70 4.86
C TYR A 650 -36.63 15.19 4.53
N ASP A 651 -36.32 16.00 5.55
CA ASP A 651 -36.20 17.45 5.53
C ASP A 651 -34.95 17.92 6.31
N ASP A 652 -33.88 17.13 6.22
CA ASP A 652 -32.57 17.36 6.86
C ASP A 652 -32.66 17.61 8.39
N GLY A 653 -33.60 16.95 9.07
CA GLY A 653 -33.72 16.91 10.52
C GLY A 653 -34.68 17.92 11.13
N ALA A 654 -35.42 18.68 10.30
CA ALA A 654 -36.45 19.61 10.79
C ALA A 654 -37.63 18.86 11.42
N THR A 655 -38.03 17.71 10.85
CA THR A 655 -39.05 16.82 11.43
C THR A 655 -38.55 15.38 11.49
N TRP A 656 -38.94 14.68 12.56
CA TRP A 656 -38.57 13.29 12.83
C TRP A 656 -39.80 12.41 12.99
N LYS A 657 -39.84 11.29 12.27
CA LYS A 657 -40.90 10.28 12.35
C LYS A 657 -40.35 9.01 12.97
N ALA A 658 -41.05 8.46 13.95
CA ALA A 658 -40.66 7.20 14.58
C ALA A 658 -40.69 6.05 13.56
N VAL A 659 -39.69 5.18 13.63
CA VAL A 659 -39.55 3.98 12.79
C VAL A 659 -40.07 2.77 13.55
N LYS A 660 -40.83 1.91 12.88
CA LYS A 660 -41.27 0.66 13.47
C LYS A 660 -40.09 -0.31 13.53
N LEU A 661 -39.82 -0.86 14.71
CA LEU A 661 -38.75 -1.81 14.95
C LEU A 661 -39.34 -3.17 15.34
N SER A 662 -38.81 -4.24 14.76
CA SER A 662 -39.02 -5.60 15.23
C SER A 662 -37.68 -6.22 15.61
N ARG A 663 -37.66 -6.97 16.72
CA ARG A 663 -36.43 -7.63 17.18
C ARG A 663 -36.19 -8.91 16.39
N SER A 664 -34.94 -9.15 16.00
CA SER A 664 -34.48 -10.36 15.32
C SER A 664 -33.19 -10.83 15.99
N GLY A 665 -33.32 -11.67 17.02
CA GLY A 665 -32.19 -12.08 17.86
C GLY A 665 -31.55 -10.91 18.62
N ALA A 666 -30.27 -10.65 18.36
CA ALA A 666 -29.53 -9.49 18.88
C ALA A 666 -29.68 -8.22 18.02
N ALA A 667 -30.15 -8.37 16.78
CA ALA A 667 -30.37 -7.27 15.84
C ALA A 667 -31.83 -6.80 15.85
N TYR A 668 -32.07 -5.66 15.20
CA TYR A 668 -33.38 -5.07 14.99
C TYR A 668 -33.61 -4.88 13.50
N ARG A 669 -34.85 -5.09 13.05
CA ARG A 669 -35.30 -4.75 11.70
C ARG A 669 -36.13 -3.48 11.79
N ALA A 670 -35.67 -2.44 11.11
CA ALA A 670 -36.41 -1.21 10.90
C ALA A 670 -37.32 -1.35 9.69
N THR A 671 -38.53 -0.78 9.77
CA THR A 671 -39.46 -0.66 8.64
C THR A 671 -39.95 0.77 8.54
N VAL A 672 -39.78 1.35 7.37
CA VAL A 672 -40.16 2.72 7.05
C VAL A 672 -40.95 2.74 5.75
N ASP A 673 -42.04 3.50 5.72
CA ASP A 673 -42.77 3.79 4.49
C ASP A 673 -42.20 5.07 3.89
N HIS A 674 -41.45 4.95 2.79
CA HIS A 674 -40.89 6.12 2.14
C HIS A 674 -41.99 6.94 1.46
N PRO A 675 -42.04 8.27 1.68
CA PRO A 675 -42.92 9.14 0.93
C PRO A 675 -42.52 9.17 -0.55
N ARG A 676 -43.40 9.69 -1.41
CA ARG A 676 -43.06 9.95 -2.82
C ARG A 676 -41.91 10.96 -2.90
N LEU A 677 -41.05 10.82 -3.90
CA LEU A 677 -39.81 11.60 -4.02
C LEU A 677 -40.03 13.12 -3.94
N GLY A 678 -41.07 13.64 -4.61
CA GLY A 678 -41.40 15.07 -4.61
C GLY A 678 -41.87 15.64 -3.26
N ALA A 679 -42.12 14.79 -2.26
CA ALA A 679 -42.42 15.20 -0.88
C ALA A 679 -41.19 15.13 0.05
N THR A 680 -39.99 15.03 -0.53
CA THR A 680 -38.71 14.93 0.18
C THR A 680 -37.68 15.86 -0.45
N ASN A 681 -36.55 16.05 0.23
CA ASN A 681 -35.37 16.66 -0.37
C ASN A 681 -34.48 15.67 -1.16
N GLY A 682 -34.96 14.45 -1.43
CA GLY A 682 -34.22 13.39 -2.10
C GLY A 682 -33.35 12.51 -1.19
N PHE A 683 -33.33 12.79 0.12
CA PHE A 683 -32.53 12.06 1.10
C PHE A 683 -33.37 11.59 2.29
N THR A 684 -32.87 10.56 2.95
CA THR A 684 -33.35 10.14 4.28
C THR A 684 -32.25 10.41 5.29
N GLY A 685 -32.57 11.03 6.42
CA GLY A 685 -31.71 11.07 7.61
C GLY A 685 -32.18 10.07 8.66
N LEU A 686 -31.27 9.62 9.51
CA LEU A 686 -31.53 8.62 10.56
C LEU A 686 -31.14 9.18 11.93
N ARG A 687 -31.94 8.86 12.95
CA ARG A 687 -31.56 9.00 14.35
C ARG A 687 -31.84 7.69 15.04
N VAL A 688 -30.86 7.15 15.76
CA VAL A 688 -30.98 5.86 16.47
C VAL A 688 -30.47 6.02 17.88
N GLN A 689 -31.24 5.51 18.83
CA GLN A 689 -30.88 5.45 20.25
C GLN A 689 -30.88 4.01 20.72
N ALA A 690 -29.85 3.61 21.45
CA ALA A 690 -29.80 2.31 22.12
C ALA A 690 -29.34 2.46 23.58
N THR A 691 -29.87 1.60 24.45
CA THR A 691 -29.50 1.56 25.88
C THR A 691 -29.32 0.11 26.32
N ASP A 692 -28.24 -0.15 27.04
CA ASP A 692 -27.92 -1.47 27.57
C ASP A 692 -28.48 -1.71 28.98
N ALA A 693 -28.14 -2.87 29.54
CA ALA A 693 -28.61 -3.30 30.85
C ALA A 693 -28.00 -2.54 32.02
N ASP A 694 -26.85 -1.91 31.80
CA ASP A 694 -26.06 -1.20 32.81
C ASP A 694 -26.30 0.31 32.75
N GLY A 695 -27.13 0.76 31.80
CA GLY A 695 -27.55 2.15 31.64
C GLY A 695 -26.68 2.94 30.67
N ASN A 696 -25.72 2.32 30.00
CA ASN A 696 -24.94 2.99 28.96
C ASN A 696 -25.82 3.19 27.73
N ARG A 697 -25.62 4.32 27.05
CA ARG A 697 -26.48 4.77 25.95
C ARG A 697 -25.69 5.36 24.80
N ILE A 698 -26.19 5.14 23.60
CA ILE A 698 -25.80 5.86 22.38
C ILE A 698 -27.02 6.60 21.81
N ASP A 699 -26.82 7.83 21.33
CA ASP A 699 -27.77 8.62 20.53
C ASP A 699 -27.03 9.14 19.29
N GLN A 700 -27.32 8.55 18.14
CA GLN A 700 -26.61 8.82 16.89
C GLN A 700 -27.57 9.40 15.85
N THR A 701 -27.25 10.59 15.38
CA THR A 701 -27.97 11.30 14.31
C THR A 701 -27.08 11.41 13.09
N VAL A 702 -27.61 11.03 11.93
CA VAL A 702 -26.93 11.07 10.63
C VAL A 702 -27.85 11.76 9.62
N ILE A 703 -27.47 12.96 9.21
CA ILE A 703 -28.19 13.73 8.19
C ILE A 703 -27.78 13.25 6.80
N ARG A 704 -28.78 13.06 5.92
CA ARG A 704 -28.60 12.44 4.58
C ARG A 704 -27.88 11.08 4.68
N ALA A 705 -28.38 10.24 5.57
CA ALA A 705 -27.95 8.86 5.80
C ALA A 705 -27.87 8.06 4.48
N TYR A 706 -28.88 8.17 3.62
CA TYR A 706 -28.90 7.58 2.27
C TYR A 706 -29.87 8.34 1.35
N GLY A 707 -29.86 8.04 0.05
CA GLY A 707 -30.68 8.73 -0.96
C GLY A 707 -31.99 8.01 -1.31
N LEU A 708 -32.89 8.72 -1.98
CA LEU A 708 -34.13 8.18 -2.56
C LEU A 708 -34.09 8.27 -4.10
N LYS A 709 -34.74 7.33 -4.78
CA LYS A 709 -34.88 7.31 -6.25
C LYS A 709 -36.29 6.96 -6.70
#